data_AF-A0A939ABR1-F1
#
_entry.id   AF-A0A939ABR1-F1
#
_cell.length_a   1.000
_cell.length_b   1.000
_cell.length_c   1.000
_cell.angle_alpha   90.00
_cell.angle_beta   90.00
_cell.angle_gamma   90.00
#
_symmetry.space_group_name_H-M   'P 1'
#
loop_
_entity.id
_entity.type
_entity.pdbx_description
1 polymer ?
#
loop_
_entity_poly.entity_id
_entity_poly.type
_entity_poly.pdbx_seq_one_letter_code
_entity_poly.pdbx_strand_id
1 'polypeptide(L)'
;GWHLWGCRRPVWWWWPTSYTPPELVAQNEVPIGPEGELKIPIDTALAREMHADQDHQYSITVEVTDASRRTIVGTGTVLVARNPFKVYAWVDRGHYRTGDTVQAEFRAQTLDNKPVKGTGEATLFRIRYEQGKPVETAVESWSLPTDEQGASSLQIRAADAGQFRLSYKVTDVANHTMEGGYVFVVAGDSFDGAQFRFNDIELVPDRREYAPGEKVRLQININKEGGTVLLFVRPANGVYLPPRVLRLKGKSTVEEIEVVKKDMPNFFIEAVTIAGGKLFTDVREIIVPPEKRVLNVEVTTAEKFKPGEKAKVRIRLSDLAGKPFQGSAVLAVYDKSVEYISGGSNVPEIREFFWKWRRSHYQQTECSLNRWFGNVLKDDETGMAILGVFGGYVAHMDYSFADDSLDGDYGALEGKDMPRAAPAKAADGGGGRALMRNGGAKSTEVASKSEVAADKKNASTREARAQQATGGGDNAAGGAEAEAAVRQEFADTAFWAADLQTGPDGTAEVEFTMPENLTGWKFRTWGMGHGTKVGEGTATAVTVKNLLLRLQAPRFFVEKDEVVLSANVHNYLATSKKVRVVLELDGKVLEPLDALERFVDVASQGEARIDWRVRVVSEGEAVVRMKALSDEESDAMQMKFPAYVHGMLKTDSFSGVLRPEQQNASVEFDVPAERRPDQSRVEVRYSPTLAAAMVDALPYLADYPYGCTEQTLNRFLPAAITQNTLKKMGVKLEDIEKKITNLNAQEIGDDKGRARQWKRFRRSPVFEEKVLDDMVRTGVARLTGMQLSDGGWGWFSGWGEYSYPHTTAYVVHGLQIARANGVKVRDDVLQRGIAWLQRYQDEQIRMLKNAKKQIEPWKERADDLDAFIYMVLADADIGDDDMRDFLYRDRTSLAVYGKAMFGMALYRQKETEKLDMIMRNLDQFVVEDKENQSAWLNLDNGNYWWYWYGSEYEAHAYYLKLMSAVDPKNTKTSGVVKYLLNNRKHATYWNSTRDTALCVEAFADYLAGTGEDKPDMTLELFLDGKKQKEVKISSENLFTFDNKLVLSGRDVTTGKHTLELRRKGKGPVYFNAYVTNFTLEDYIKKAGLEVKVNRKYYKLVQVDKSTHVRGSRGQAVSQKVEKYERQEIPDLAMLKSGQLVEIELLIESKNDYEYLVFEDMKPAGFEPVEVQSGYNGNDMGAYVEFRDERVAFFVRALARGRHSVSYRMRAEIPGRFSALPTKAHAMYAPELKANSDEIKLQVED
;
A
#
# COMPACT_ATOMS: atom_id res chain seq x y z
N GLY A 1 -7.40 -40.06 16.03
CA GLY A 1 -7.34 -38.70 16.57
C GLY A 1 -8.27 -37.77 15.81
N TRP A 2 -8.45 -36.54 16.29
CA TRP A 2 -9.41 -35.53 15.80
C TRP A 2 -9.33 -35.18 14.31
N HIS A 3 -8.20 -35.51 13.66
CA HIS A 3 -7.99 -35.41 12.20
C HIS A 3 -9.02 -36.21 11.36
N LEU A 4 -9.65 -37.24 11.93
CA LEU A 4 -10.66 -38.07 11.25
C LEU A 4 -12.05 -37.41 11.12
N TRP A 5 -12.31 -36.29 11.81
CA TRP A 5 -13.65 -35.68 11.92
C TRP A 5 -13.75 -34.27 11.31
N GLY A 6 -12.77 -33.87 10.48
CA GLY A 6 -12.88 -32.71 9.58
C GLY A 6 -12.80 -31.31 10.23
N CYS A 7 -12.72 -31.19 11.55
CA CYS A 7 -12.60 -29.90 12.23
C CYS A 7 -11.13 -29.45 12.33
N ARG A 8 -10.65 -28.62 11.39
CA ARG A 8 -9.42 -27.84 11.60
C ARG A 8 -9.69 -26.70 12.58
N ARG A 9 -8.74 -26.39 13.47
CA ARG A 9 -8.78 -25.17 14.29
C ARG A 9 -8.77 -23.92 13.39
N PRO A 10 -9.43 -22.81 13.76
CA PRO A 10 -9.27 -21.55 13.07
C PRO A 10 -7.79 -21.13 13.10
N VAL A 11 -7.21 -20.86 11.94
CA VAL A 11 -5.90 -20.19 11.84
C VAL A 11 -6.20 -18.70 11.92
N TRP A 12 -5.54 -17.99 12.84
CA TRP A 12 -5.73 -16.55 13.00
C TRP A 12 -5.21 -15.83 11.76
N TRP A 13 -5.94 -14.83 11.27
CA TRP A 13 -5.70 -14.17 9.96
C TRP A 13 -4.37 -13.40 9.88
N TRP A 14 -3.66 -13.25 10.99
CA TRP A 14 -2.33 -12.63 11.07
C TRP A 14 -1.17 -13.62 11.22
N TRP A 15 -1.44 -14.93 11.34
CA TRP A 15 -0.37 -15.92 11.19
C TRP A 15 -0.03 -16.07 9.70
N PRO A 16 1.26 -16.08 9.32
CA PRO A 16 1.66 -16.28 7.94
C PRO A 16 1.30 -17.71 7.51
N THR A 17 0.21 -17.84 6.76
CA THR A 17 0.01 -19.02 5.91
C THR A 17 1.17 -19.07 4.94
N SER A 18 1.89 -20.19 4.91
CA SER A 18 2.90 -20.46 3.89
C SER A 18 2.22 -20.45 2.51
N TYR A 19 2.30 -19.31 1.82
CA TYR A 19 1.94 -19.22 0.41
C TYR A 19 2.98 -20.01 -0.37
N THR A 20 2.68 -21.27 -0.65
CA THR A 20 3.37 -21.99 -1.71
C THR A 20 3.04 -21.24 -3.01
N PRO A 21 4.04 -20.80 -3.80
CA PRO A 21 3.76 -20.18 -5.09
C PRO A 21 2.99 -21.16 -5.99
N PRO A 22 2.12 -20.66 -6.88
CA PRO A 22 1.31 -21.52 -7.76
C PRO A 22 2.20 -22.43 -8.61
N GLU A 23 1.78 -23.69 -8.75
CA GLU A 23 2.49 -24.69 -9.55
C GLU A 23 2.23 -24.49 -11.05
N LEU A 24 3.30 -24.47 -11.85
CA LEU A 24 3.16 -24.53 -13.31
C LEU A 24 2.98 -26.00 -13.73
N VAL A 25 1.72 -26.42 -13.86
CA VAL A 25 1.36 -27.81 -14.16
C VAL A 25 1.60 -28.17 -15.63
N ALA A 26 1.24 -27.27 -16.56
CA ALA A 26 1.45 -27.44 -17.99
C ALA A 26 1.45 -26.08 -18.71
N GLN A 27 2.25 -25.96 -19.77
CA GLN A 27 2.26 -24.84 -20.70
C GLN A 27 2.64 -25.37 -22.08
N ASN A 28 1.89 -25.00 -23.13
CA ASN A 28 2.15 -25.37 -24.51
C ASN A 28 1.72 -24.23 -25.43
N GLU A 29 2.44 -24.03 -26.53
CA GLU A 29 2.02 -23.17 -27.64
C GLU A 29 1.59 -24.06 -28.81
N VAL A 30 0.37 -23.87 -29.30
CA VAL A 30 -0.26 -24.73 -30.32
C VAL A 30 -1.24 -23.90 -31.17
N PRO A 31 -1.33 -24.17 -32.49
CA PRO A 31 -2.31 -23.52 -33.34
C PRO A 31 -3.74 -23.93 -32.94
N ILE A 32 -4.65 -22.96 -32.95
CA ILE A 32 -6.08 -23.19 -32.66
C ILE A 32 -6.72 -23.94 -33.84
N GLY A 33 -7.64 -24.86 -33.55
CA GLY A 33 -8.37 -25.60 -34.59
C GLY A 33 -9.30 -24.68 -35.41
N PRO A 34 -9.74 -25.12 -36.61
CA PRO A 34 -10.59 -24.30 -37.50
C PRO A 34 -11.97 -23.93 -36.91
N GLU A 35 -12.41 -24.61 -35.86
CA GLU A 35 -13.65 -24.30 -35.12
C GLU A 35 -13.42 -23.40 -33.88
N GLY A 36 -12.19 -22.96 -33.62
CA GLY A 36 -11.83 -22.14 -32.46
C GLY A 36 -11.59 -22.93 -31.16
N GLU A 37 -11.75 -24.25 -31.16
CA GLU A 37 -11.51 -25.11 -29.99
C GLU A 37 -10.08 -25.64 -29.89
N LEU A 38 -9.62 -25.84 -28.64
CA LEU A 38 -8.36 -26.50 -28.30
C LEU A 38 -8.57 -27.40 -27.07
N LYS A 39 -8.02 -28.62 -27.10
CA LYS A 39 -8.08 -29.59 -25.99
C LYS A 39 -6.70 -29.81 -25.40
N ILE A 40 -6.50 -29.38 -24.15
CA ILE A 40 -5.24 -29.52 -23.42
C ILE A 40 -5.40 -30.61 -22.35
N PRO A 41 -4.68 -31.74 -22.44
CA PRO A 41 -4.64 -32.72 -21.35
C PRO A 41 -3.78 -32.19 -20.20
N ILE A 42 -4.28 -32.28 -18.97
CA ILE A 42 -3.56 -31.89 -17.75
C ILE A 42 -3.35 -33.17 -16.93
N ASP A 43 -2.09 -33.50 -16.61
CA ASP A 43 -1.79 -34.60 -15.70
C ASP A 43 -1.96 -34.15 -14.25
N THR A 44 -2.81 -34.85 -13.51
CA THR A 44 -3.10 -34.58 -12.09
C THR A 44 -2.46 -35.62 -11.15
N ALA A 45 -1.69 -36.58 -11.67
CA ALA A 45 -1.13 -37.68 -10.89
C ALA A 45 -0.17 -37.19 -9.79
N LEU A 46 0.73 -36.25 -10.13
CA LEU A 46 1.69 -35.67 -9.19
C LEU A 46 1.00 -34.88 -8.06
N ALA A 47 0.04 -34.01 -8.41
CA ALA A 47 -0.75 -33.25 -7.42
C ALA A 47 -1.55 -34.18 -6.49
N ARG A 48 -2.10 -35.28 -7.03
CA ARG A 48 -2.76 -36.33 -6.24
C ARG A 48 -1.80 -37.05 -5.30
N GLU A 49 -0.55 -37.29 -5.68
CA GLU A 49 0.45 -37.91 -4.81
C GLU A 49 0.91 -36.95 -3.69
N MET A 50 1.18 -35.70 -4.04
CA MET A 50 1.68 -34.68 -3.12
C MET A 50 0.62 -34.17 -2.13
N HIS A 51 -0.64 -34.01 -2.57
CA HIS A 51 -1.69 -33.31 -1.84
C HIS A 51 -3.03 -34.08 -1.79
N ALA A 52 -2.96 -35.42 -1.68
CA ALA A 52 -4.10 -36.34 -1.64
C ALA A 52 -5.22 -36.01 -0.63
N ASP A 53 -4.90 -35.26 0.44
CA ASP A 53 -5.83 -34.93 1.51
C ASP A 53 -6.62 -33.63 1.28
N GLN A 54 -6.39 -32.91 0.17
CA GLN A 54 -6.90 -31.55 -0.07
C GLN A 54 -7.65 -31.45 -1.40
N ASP A 55 -8.61 -30.53 -1.47
CA ASP A 55 -9.28 -30.15 -2.72
C ASP A 55 -8.39 -29.13 -3.46
N HIS A 56 -8.30 -29.22 -4.78
CA HIS A 56 -7.40 -28.40 -5.62
C HIS A 56 -8.16 -27.44 -6.53
N GLN A 57 -7.51 -26.33 -6.89
CA GLN A 57 -7.98 -25.40 -7.91
C GLN A 57 -6.87 -25.17 -8.93
N TYR A 58 -7.13 -25.52 -10.19
CA TYR A 58 -6.25 -25.25 -11.31
C TYR A 58 -6.66 -23.92 -11.95
N SER A 59 -5.73 -22.99 -12.09
CA SER A 59 -5.92 -21.78 -12.89
C SER A 59 -5.35 -22.04 -14.28
N ILE A 60 -6.15 -21.82 -15.31
CA ILE A 60 -5.79 -22.04 -16.72
C ILE A 60 -5.82 -20.68 -17.40
N THR A 61 -4.65 -20.18 -17.79
CA THR A 61 -4.52 -18.95 -18.59
C THR A 61 -4.18 -19.33 -20.03
N VAL A 62 -4.93 -18.78 -20.99
CA VAL A 62 -4.75 -18.99 -22.42
C VAL A 62 -4.47 -17.65 -23.08
N GLU A 63 -3.29 -17.51 -23.68
CA GLU A 63 -2.94 -16.37 -24.54
C GLU A 63 -3.25 -16.74 -26.00
N VAL A 64 -4.09 -15.94 -26.66
CA VAL A 64 -4.44 -16.11 -28.09
C VAL A 64 -3.99 -14.88 -28.85
N THR A 65 -3.06 -15.06 -29.78
CA THR A 65 -2.56 -13.99 -30.67
C THR A 65 -3.14 -14.20 -32.07
N ASP A 66 -3.84 -13.20 -32.60
CA ASP A 66 -4.38 -13.20 -33.97
C ASP A 66 -3.36 -12.67 -35.00
N ALA A 67 -3.70 -12.66 -36.30
CA ALA A 67 -2.83 -12.09 -37.34
C ALA A 67 -2.61 -10.56 -37.21
N SER A 68 -3.43 -9.89 -36.38
CA SER A 68 -3.22 -8.50 -35.99
C SER A 68 -2.16 -8.36 -34.87
N ARG A 69 -1.65 -9.47 -34.31
CA ARG A 69 -0.68 -9.53 -33.19
C ARG A 69 -1.25 -9.04 -31.87
N ARG A 70 -2.58 -8.94 -31.77
CA ARG A 70 -3.23 -8.64 -30.49
C ARG A 70 -3.36 -9.93 -29.70
N THR A 71 -2.62 -10.03 -28.61
CA THR A 71 -2.80 -11.12 -27.65
C THR A 71 -4.01 -10.83 -26.76
N ILE A 72 -4.94 -11.79 -26.70
CA ILE A 72 -6.08 -11.80 -25.79
C ILE A 72 -5.83 -12.89 -24.75
N VAL A 73 -5.93 -12.55 -23.47
CA VAL A 73 -5.58 -13.45 -22.36
C VAL A 73 -6.85 -13.86 -21.61
N GLY A 74 -7.26 -15.11 -21.74
CA GLY A 74 -8.40 -15.67 -21.00
C GLY A 74 -7.93 -16.51 -19.82
N THR A 75 -8.33 -16.15 -18.60
CA THR A 75 -8.10 -17.00 -17.41
C THR A 75 -9.41 -17.64 -16.94
N GLY A 76 -9.41 -18.95 -16.77
CA GLY A 76 -10.49 -19.74 -16.17
C GLY A 76 -9.97 -20.61 -15.03
N THR A 77 -10.87 -21.12 -14.19
CA THR A 77 -10.50 -22.00 -13.07
C THR A 77 -11.27 -23.31 -13.11
N VAL A 78 -10.60 -24.40 -12.71
CA VAL A 78 -11.17 -25.75 -12.61
C VAL A 78 -10.96 -26.26 -11.19
N LEU A 79 -12.05 -26.61 -10.52
CA LEU A 79 -12.03 -27.22 -9.19
C LEU A 79 -11.92 -28.73 -9.32
N VAL A 80 -10.97 -29.33 -8.60
CA VAL A 80 -10.74 -30.78 -8.55
C VAL A 80 -10.89 -31.21 -7.09
N ALA A 81 -12.03 -31.82 -6.77
CA ALA A 81 -12.34 -32.26 -5.41
C ALA A 81 -11.70 -33.62 -5.10
N ARG A 82 -11.21 -33.80 -3.87
CA ARG A 82 -10.63 -35.07 -3.38
C ARG A 82 -11.67 -36.17 -3.22
N ASN A 83 -12.92 -35.78 -2.94
CA ASN A 83 -14.09 -36.64 -2.91
C ASN A 83 -15.00 -36.23 -4.08
N PRO A 84 -15.61 -37.18 -4.81
CA PRO A 84 -16.39 -36.86 -6.01
C PRO A 84 -17.62 -35.98 -5.69
N PHE A 85 -18.20 -36.15 -4.51
CA PHE A 85 -19.30 -35.32 -4.00
C PHE A 85 -19.38 -35.40 -2.48
N LYS A 86 -20.30 -34.62 -1.90
CA LYS A 86 -20.62 -34.64 -0.47
C LYS A 86 -22.12 -34.86 -0.27
N VAL A 87 -22.44 -35.71 0.70
CA VAL A 87 -23.81 -36.00 1.12
C VAL A 87 -24.11 -35.22 2.39
N TYR A 88 -25.25 -34.54 2.39
CA TYR A 88 -25.80 -33.79 3.50
C TYR A 88 -27.09 -34.47 3.94
N ALA A 89 -27.28 -34.58 5.26
CA ALA A 89 -28.49 -35.05 5.89
C ALA A 89 -28.92 -34.00 6.93
N TRP A 90 -30.21 -33.67 6.97
CA TRP A 90 -30.80 -32.84 8.01
C TRP A 90 -32.26 -33.23 8.23
N VAL A 91 -32.91 -32.62 9.21
CA VAL A 91 -34.30 -32.88 9.58
C VAL A 91 -35.03 -31.54 9.83
N ASP A 92 -36.37 -31.52 9.79
CA ASP A 92 -37.16 -30.28 9.89
C ASP A 92 -37.08 -29.56 11.25
N ARG A 93 -36.80 -30.31 12.32
CA ARG A 93 -36.77 -29.85 13.72
C ARG A 93 -35.50 -30.26 14.43
N GLY A 94 -35.05 -29.43 15.37
CA GLY A 94 -33.94 -29.78 16.25
C GLY A 94 -34.26 -30.93 17.23
N HIS A 95 -35.54 -31.14 17.58
CA HIS A 95 -35.99 -32.19 18.48
C HIS A 95 -37.45 -32.60 18.21
N TYR A 96 -37.84 -33.77 18.73
CA TYR A 96 -39.16 -34.38 18.53
C TYR A 96 -39.71 -34.98 19.82
N ARG A 97 -41.01 -35.28 19.87
CA ARG A 97 -41.64 -36.08 20.92
C ARG A 97 -42.03 -37.47 20.43
N THR A 98 -42.22 -38.41 21.35
CA THR A 98 -42.80 -39.72 21.05
C THR A 98 -44.17 -39.56 20.38
N GLY A 99 -44.28 -40.07 19.14
CA GLY A 99 -45.46 -39.93 18.28
C GLY A 99 -45.36 -38.86 17.18
N ASP A 100 -44.39 -37.94 17.25
CA ASP A 100 -44.16 -36.96 16.18
C ASP A 100 -43.70 -37.63 14.87
N THR A 101 -43.82 -36.90 13.76
CA THR A 101 -43.23 -37.28 12.47
C THR A 101 -42.00 -36.41 12.20
N VAL A 102 -40.85 -37.06 12.01
CA VAL A 102 -39.59 -36.47 11.57
C VAL A 102 -39.63 -36.37 10.05
N GLN A 103 -39.48 -35.18 9.48
CA GLN A 103 -39.17 -35.01 8.06
C GLN A 103 -37.66 -34.94 7.93
N ALA A 104 -37.06 -35.99 7.37
CA ALA A 104 -35.65 -35.98 7.01
C ALA A 104 -35.48 -35.58 5.55
N GLU A 105 -34.50 -34.72 5.29
CA GLU A 105 -34.12 -34.28 3.96
C GLU A 105 -32.64 -34.57 3.74
N PHE A 106 -32.32 -34.94 2.51
CA PHE A 106 -30.98 -35.29 2.10
C PHE A 106 -30.63 -34.60 0.79
N ARG A 107 -29.33 -34.31 0.60
CA ARG A 107 -28.81 -33.81 -0.68
C ARG A 107 -27.40 -34.27 -0.94
N ALA A 108 -27.17 -34.82 -2.11
CA ALA A 108 -25.85 -35.13 -2.64
C ALA A 108 -25.46 -34.08 -3.69
N GLN A 109 -24.32 -33.41 -3.49
CA GLN A 109 -23.83 -32.40 -4.42
C GLN A 109 -22.29 -32.36 -4.48
N THR A 110 -21.76 -31.98 -5.63
CA THR A 110 -20.32 -31.75 -5.88
C THR A 110 -19.83 -30.47 -5.19
N LEU A 111 -18.51 -30.23 -5.21
CA LEU A 111 -17.88 -29.05 -4.61
C LEU A 111 -18.34 -27.72 -5.27
N ASP A 112 -18.67 -27.75 -6.56
CA ASP A 112 -19.26 -26.64 -7.33
C ASP A 112 -20.80 -26.59 -7.25
N ASN A 113 -21.40 -27.28 -6.28
CA ASN A 113 -22.84 -27.34 -5.98
C ASN A 113 -23.74 -27.97 -7.06
N LYS A 114 -23.19 -28.76 -7.99
CA LYS A 114 -24.01 -29.53 -8.95
C LYS A 114 -24.66 -30.73 -8.26
N PRO A 115 -25.92 -31.08 -8.59
CA PRO A 115 -26.63 -32.20 -7.99
C PRO A 115 -26.04 -33.55 -8.40
N VAL A 116 -26.12 -34.56 -7.52
CA VAL A 116 -25.66 -35.92 -7.80
C VAL A 116 -26.80 -36.92 -7.71
N LYS A 117 -27.04 -37.61 -8.83
CA LYS A 117 -28.02 -38.69 -8.96
C LYS A 117 -27.37 -40.04 -8.64
N GLY A 118 -27.99 -40.83 -7.76
CA GLY A 118 -27.45 -42.09 -7.29
C GLY A 118 -28.45 -42.94 -6.51
N THR A 119 -28.09 -44.18 -6.22
CA THR A 119 -28.84 -45.03 -5.29
C THR A 119 -28.50 -44.63 -3.86
N GLY A 120 -29.51 -44.27 -3.07
CA GLY A 120 -29.32 -43.91 -1.67
C GLY A 120 -29.91 -44.94 -0.71
N GLU A 121 -29.28 -45.07 0.46
CA GLU A 121 -29.73 -45.87 1.59
C GLU A 121 -29.68 -45.00 2.86
N ALA A 122 -30.85 -44.75 3.47
CA ALA A 122 -30.94 -44.11 4.78
C ALA A 122 -31.01 -45.19 5.85
N THR A 123 -30.23 -45.06 6.93
CA THR A 123 -30.31 -45.95 8.10
C THR A 123 -30.41 -45.13 9.38
N LEU A 124 -31.43 -45.43 10.17
CA LEU A 124 -31.61 -44.88 11.51
C LEU A 124 -30.89 -45.75 12.53
N PHE A 125 -29.86 -45.21 13.16
CA PHE A 125 -29.16 -45.83 14.27
C PHE A 125 -29.66 -45.25 15.60
N ARG A 126 -29.97 -46.10 16.57
CA ARG A 126 -30.12 -45.71 17.98
C ARG A 126 -28.74 -45.64 18.61
N ILE A 127 -28.44 -44.52 19.27
CA ILE A 127 -27.19 -44.32 20.00
C ILE A 127 -27.38 -44.78 21.45
N ARG A 128 -26.47 -45.61 21.94
CA ARG A 128 -26.26 -45.91 23.37
C ARG A 128 -24.82 -45.57 23.75
N TYR A 129 -24.52 -45.51 25.05
CA TYR A 129 -23.15 -45.27 25.52
C TYR A 129 -22.69 -46.37 26.47
N GLU A 130 -21.61 -47.05 26.09
CA GLU A 130 -20.95 -48.07 26.92
C GLU A 130 -19.54 -47.57 27.27
N GLN A 131 -19.22 -47.52 28.57
CA GLN A 131 -17.96 -46.97 29.09
C GLN A 131 -17.59 -45.58 28.50
N GLY A 132 -18.61 -44.75 28.21
CA GLY A 132 -18.47 -43.41 27.65
C GLY A 132 -18.26 -43.33 26.12
N LYS A 133 -18.20 -44.46 25.40
CA LYS A 133 -18.12 -44.53 23.94
C LYS A 133 -19.51 -44.73 23.32
N PRO A 134 -19.85 -44.08 22.20
CA PRO A 134 -21.11 -44.31 21.50
C PRO A 134 -21.11 -45.69 20.83
N VAL A 135 -22.22 -46.41 20.99
CA VAL A 135 -22.54 -47.67 20.31
C VAL A 135 -23.78 -47.42 19.47
N GLU A 136 -23.64 -47.51 18.15
CA GLU A 136 -24.72 -47.31 17.18
C GLU A 136 -25.38 -48.66 16.86
N THR A 137 -26.67 -48.81 17.13
CA THR A 137 -27.47 -49.99 16.78
C THR A 137 -28.46 -49.63 15.69
N ALA A 138 -28.41 -50.28 14.53
CA ALA A 138 -29.38 -50.05 13.46
C ALA A 138 -30.80 -50.41 13.94
N VAL A 139 -31.75 -49.50 13.69
CA VAL A 139 -33.17 -49.65 14.05
C VAL A 139 -34.00 -49.95 12.81
N GLU A 140 -33.82 -49.16 11.75
CA GLU A 140 -34.55 -49.26 10.50
C GLU A 140 -33.71 -48.68 9.35
N SER A 141 -33.91 -49.20 8.13
CA SER A 141 -33.20 -48.76 6.91
C SER A 141 -34.18 -48.67 5.74
N TRP A 142 -33.99 -47.68 4.87
CA TRP A 142 -34.83 -47.38 3.72
C TRP A 142 -33.99 -47.12 2.47
N SER A 143 -34.38 -47.69 1.33
CA SER A 143 -33.80 -47.35 0.04
C SER A 143 -34.48 -46.10 -0.53
N LEU A 144 -33.67 -45.07 -0.81
CA LEU A 144 -34.10 -43.72 -1.20
C LEU A 144 -33.12 -43.16 -2.25
N PRO A 145 -33.32 -43.40 -3.55
CA PRO A 145 -32.49 -42.82 -4.60
C PRO A 145 -32.67 -41.30 -4.69
N THR A 146 -31.63 -40.57 -5.08
CA THR A 146 -31.70 -39.11 -5.27
C THR A 146 -32.37 -38.73 -6.59
N ASP A 147 -33.07 -37.60 -6.58
CA ASP A 147 -33.74 -37.01 -7.74
C ASP A 147 -32.78 -36.26 -8.68
N GLU A 148 -33.32 -35.51 -9.65
CA GLU A 148 -32.52 -34.71 -10.61
C GLU A 148 -31.87 -33.47 -9.97
N GLN A 149 -32.35 -33.06 -8.80
CA GLN A 149 -31.80 -32.01 -7.96
C GLN A 149 -30.83 -32.58 -6.89
N GLY A 150 -30.55 -33.89 -6.96
CA GLY A 150 -29.66 -34.59 -6.04
C GLY A 150 -30.25 -34.73 -4.64
N ALA A 151 -31.55 -34.55 -4.49
CA ALA A 151 -32.25 -34.53 -3.22
C ALA A 151 -33.07 -35.81 -2.98
N SER A 152 -33.35 -36.09 -1.71
CA SER A 152 -34.24 -37.15 -1.24
C SER A 152 -34.93 -36.70 0.05
N SER A 153 -36.12 -37.24 0.34
CA SER A 153 -36.83 -37.00 1.61
C SER A 153 -37.39 -38.29 2.20
N LEU A 154 -37.51 -38.35 3.52
CA LEU A 154 -38.04 -39.49 4.27
C LEU A 154 -38.89 -39.00 5.44
N GLN A 155 -39.99 -39.72 5.70
CA GLN A 155 -40.81 -39.51 6.89
C GLN A 155 -40.58 -40.65 7.88
N ILE A 156 -40.07 -40.34 9.06
CA ILE A 156 -39.83 -41.31 10.14
C ILE A 156 -40.80 -40.99 11.28
N ARG A 157 -41.54 -42.00 11.76
CA ARG A 157 -42.35 -41.85 12.96
C ARG A 157 -41.46 -42.00 14.20
N ALA A 158 -41.45 -41.00 15.07
CA ALA A 158 -40.69 -41.01 16.32
C ALA A 158 -41.35 -41.93 17.36
N ALA A 159 -41.29 -43.25 17.14
CA ALA A 159 -42.02 -44.24 17.93
C ALA A 159 -41.50 -44.37 19.37
N ASP A 160 -40.18 -44.32 19.56
CA ASP A 160 -39.51 -44.50 20.85
C ASP A 160 -38.75 -43.24 21.26
N ALA A 161 -38.73 -42.95 22.57
CA ALA A 161 -37.80 -41.98 23.13
C ALA A 161 -36.34 -42.47 23.00
N GLY A 162 -35.41 -41.56 22.71
CA GLY A 162 -34.01 -41.92 22.47
C GLY A 162 -33.21 -40.87 21.71
N GLN A 163 -31.92 -41.12 21.57
CA GLN A 163 -31.01 -40.36 20.72
C GLN A 163 -30.70 -41.20 19.49
N PHE A 164 -30.81 -40.60 18.32
CA PHE A 164 -30.70 -41.30 17.06
C PHE A 164 -29.73 -40.57 16.12
N ARG A 165 -28.99 -41.34 15.31
CA ARG A 165 -28.24 -40.86 14.16
C ARG A 165 -28.94 -41.36 12.90
N LEU A 166 -29.35 -40.44 12.05
CA LEU A 166 -29.75 -40.75 10.69
C LEU A 166 -28.52 -40.67 9.80
N SER A 167 -28.09 -41.82 9.28
CA SER A 167 -27.05 -41.96 8.26
C SER A 167 -27.71 -42.03 6.89
N TYR A 168 -27.12 -41.39 5.88
CA TYR A 168 -27.56 -41.53 4.48
C TYR A 168 -26.34 -41.73 3.59
N LYS A 169 -26.29 -42.91 2.96
CA LYS A 169 -25.24 -43.29 2.02
C LYS A 169 -25.78 -43.15 0.62
N VAL A 170 -25.06 -42.43 -0.25
CA VAL A 170 -25.39 -42.32 -1.67
C VAL A 170 -24.25 -42.92 -2.47
N THR A 171 -24.59 -43.82 -3.38
CA THR A 171 -23.70 -44.40 -4.38
C THR A 171 -24.03 -43.78 -5.74
N ASP A 172 -23.07 -43.10 -6.36
CA ASP A 172 -23.25 -42.48 -7.67
C ASP A 172 -23.22 -43.52 -8.83
N VAL A 173 -23.49 -43.05 -10.05
CA VAL A 173 -23.42 -43.88 -11.28
C VAL A 173 -22.01 -44.40 -11.61
N ALA A 174 -20.97 -43.86 -10.99
CA ALA A 174 -19.59 -44.32 -11.09
C ALA A 174 -19.17 -45.24 -9.92
N ASN A 175 -20.14 -45.66 -9.10
CA ASN A 175 -19.99 -46.56 -7.95
C ASN A 175 -19.18 -45.99 -6.77
N HIS A 176 -19.03 -44.66 -6.67
CA HIS A 176 -18.48 -44.01 -5.48
C HIS A 176 -19.56 -43.87 -4.40
N THR A 177 -19.26 -44.28 -3.18
CA THR A 177 -20.21 -44.20 -2.04
C THR A 177 -19.74 -43.17 -1.01
N MET A 178 -20.61 -42.22 -0.68
CA MET A 178 -20.37 -41.18 0.33
C MET A 178 -21.47 -41.20 1.40
N GLU A 179 -21.12 -40.94 2.66
CA GLU A 179 -22.06 -40.90 3.78
C GLU A 179 -22.24 -39.46 4.31
N GLY A 180 -23.49 -39.03 4.47
CA GLY A 180 -23.90 -37.90 5.30
C GLY A 180 -24.60 -38.39 6.57
N GLY A 181 -24.55 -37.62 7.66
CA GLY A 181 -25.17 -38.01 8.92
C GLY A 181 -25.69 -36.84 9.75
N TYR A 182 -26.80 -37.06 10.45
CA TYR A 182 -27.42 -36.09 11.36
C TYR A 182 -27.83 -36.76 12.67
N VAL A 183 -27.61 -36.11 13.82
CA VAL A 183 -27.99 -36.63 15.14
C VAL A 183 -29.15 -35.80 15.72
N PHE A 184 -30.18 -36.46 16.21
CA PHE A 184 -31.36 -35.83 16.81
C PHE A 184 -31.88 -36.63 18.02
N VAL A 185 -32.79 -36.01 18.79
CA VAL A 185 -33.35 -36.58 20.02
C VAL A 185 -34.88 -36.62 19.94
N VAL A 186 -35.45 -37.73 20.42
CA VAL A 186 -36.89 -37.92 20.66
C VAL A 186 -37.12 -37.96 22.17
N ALA A 187 -37.89 -37.00 22.68
CA ALA A 187 -38.30 -36.89 24.06
C ALA A 187 -39.60 -37.68 24.33
N GLY A 188 -39.62 -38.49 25.39
CA GLY A 188 -40.87 -39.07 25.93
C GLY A 188 -41.56 -38.13 26.93
N ASP A 189 -42.78 -38.47 27.36
CA ASP A 189 -43.59 -37.63 28.26
C ASP A 189 -42.94 -37.36 29.65
N SER A 190 -41.97 -38.18 30.06
CA SER A 190 -41.19 -38.03 31.29
C SER A 190 -39.71 -37.71 31.04
N PHE A 191 -39.38 -37.09 29.91
CA PHE A 191 -37.99 -36.80 29.53
C PHE A 191 -37.36 -35.69 30.39
N ASP A 192 -36.43 -36.09 31.25
CA ASP A 192 -35.59 -35.20 32.05
C ASP A 192 -34.18 -34.99 31.44
N GLY A 193 -33.84 -35.77 30.41
CA GLY A 193 -32.52 -35.79 29.78
C GLY A 193 -31.43 -36.57 30.54
N ALA A 194 -31.70 -37.14 31.72
CA ALA A 194 -30.67 -37.71 32.60
C ALA A 194 -29.88 -38.86 31.93
N GLN A 195 -30.56 -39.71 31.15
CA GLN A 195 -29.97 -40.83 30.41
C GLN A 195 -29.16 -40.42 29.17
N PHE A 196 -29.15 -39.12 28.82
CA PHE A 196 -28.54 -38.61 27.60
C PHE A 196 -27.25 -37.83 27.88
N ARG A 197 -26.40 -37.76 26.86
CA ARG A 197 -25.16 -36.97 26.87
C ARG A 197 -25.30 -35.80 25.90
N PHE A 198 -25.50 -34.62 26.47
CA PHE A 198 -25.54 -33.34 25.76
C PHE A 198 -24.17 -32.67 25.82
N ASN A 199 -24.00 -31.60 25.05
CA ASN A 199 -22.92 -30.65 25.30
C ASN A 199 -23.10 -29.96 26.66
N ASP A 200 -22.07 -29.28 27.16
CA ASP A 200 -22.13 -28.62 28.47
C ASP A 200 -23.25 -27.56 28.54
N ILE A 201 -23.56 -26.93 27.39
CA ILE A 201 -24.82 -26.27 27.09
C ILE A 201 -25.12 -26.35 25.59
N GLU A 202 -26.40 -26.47 25.21
CA GLU A 202 -26.85 -26.44 23.81
C GLU A 202 -28.28 -25.91 23.66
N LEU A 203 -28.50 -25.10 22.62
CA LEU A 203 -29.76 -24.43 22.29
C LEU A 203 -30.36 -24.95 20.98
N VAL A 204 -31.49 -25.65 21.09
CA VAL A 204 -32.07 -26.44 20.00
C VAL A 204 -33.50 -25.97 19.69
N PRO A 205 -33.71 -25.15 18.65
CA PRO A 205 -35.04 -24.69 18.25
C PRO A 205 -35.86 -25.80 17.55
N ASP A 206 -37.19 -25.71 17.62
CA ASP A 206 -38.10 -26.70 17.00
C ASP A 206 -38.29 -26.51 15.49
N ARG A 207 -37.94 -25.34 14.94
CA ARG A 207 -37.96 -25.06 13.49
C ARG A 207 -36.74 -24.25 13.05
N ARG A 208 -36.47 -24.29 11.74
CA ARG A 208 -35.40 -23.53 11.07
C ARG A 208 -35.74 -22.05 10.85
N GLU A 209 -36.99 -21.74 10.54
CA GLU A 209 -37.50 -20.39 10.24
C GLU A 209 -38.87 -20.19 10.90
N TYR A 210 -39.21 -18.93 11.21
CA TYR A 210 -40.46 -18.57 11.89
C TYR A 210 -41.10 -17.34 11.26
N ALA A 211 -42.44 -17.32 11.23
CA ALA A 211 -43.21 -16.12 10.90
C ALA A 211 -43.51 -15.27 12.16
N PRO A 212 -43.68 -13.94 12.03
CA PRO A 212 -44.18 -13.10 13.12
C PRO A 212 -45.55 -13.57 13.63
N GLY A 213 -45.66 -13.80 14.95
CA GLY A 213 -46.83 -14.38 15.62
C GLY A 213 -46.68 -15.86 15.97
N GLU A 214 -45.64 -16.54 15.45
CA GLU A 214 -45.31 -17.90 15.87
C GLU A 214 -44.49 -17.92 17.19
N LYS A 215 -44.30 -19.12 17.75
CA LYS A 215 -43.48 -19.34 18.95
C LYS A 215 -42.33 -20.28 18.63
N VAL A 216 -41.12 -19.88 18.99
CA VAL A 216 -39.97 -20.79 19.12
C VAL A 216 -40.19 -21.65 20.35
N ARG A 217 -40.11 -22.98 20.21
CA ARG A 217 -39.98 -23.92 21.33
C ARG A 217 -38.52 -24.31 21.44
N LEU A 218 -37.80 -23.56 22.26
CA LEU A 218 -36.37 -23.75 22.44
C LEU A 218 -36.12 -24.86 23.47
N GLN A 219 -35.63 -26.02 23.02
CA GLN A 219 -35.06 -26.99 23.94
C GLN A 219 -33.68 -26.51 24.39
N ILE A 220 -33.45 -26.55 25.69
CA ILE A 220 -32.23 -26.11 26.36
C ILE A 220 -31.71 -27.32 27.11
N ASN A 221 -30.54 -27.84 26.71
CA ASN A 221 -29.90 -28.97 27.39
C ASN A 221 -28.59 -28.54 28.03
N ILE A 222 -28.22 -29.24 29.11
CA ILE A 222 -26.95 -29.10 29.82
C ILE A 222 -26.45 -30.49 30.22
N ASN A 223 -25.14 -30.68 30.22
CA ASN A 223 -24.51 -31.95 30.60
C ASN A 223 -24.70 -32.28 32.11
N LYS A 224 -24.82 -31.25 32.97
CA LYS A 224 -24.99 -31.40 34.42
C LYS A 224 -26.46 -31.41 34.84
N GLU A 225 -26.87 -32.48 35.52
CA GLU A 225 -28.20 -32.60 36.13
C GLU A 225 -28.42 -31.55 37.24
N GLY A 226 -29.62 -30.95 37.29
CA GLY A 226 -29.99 -29.95 38.31
C GLY A 226 -29.33 -28.57 38.13
N GLY A 227 -28.74 -28.29 36.96
CA GLY A 227 -28.04 -27.03 36.70
C GLY A 227 -28.96 -25.80 36.57
N THR A 228 -28.36 -24.62 36.66
CA THR A 228 -29.05 -23.33 36.44
C THR A 228 -28.53 -22.67 35.17
N VAL A 229 -29.46 -22.29 34.28
CA VAL A 229 -29.17 -21.59 33.02
C VAL A 229 -29.70 -20.15 33.10
N LEU A 230 -28.89 -19.19 32.67
CA LEU A 230 -29.30 -17.80 32.45
C LEU A 230 -29.59 -17.63 30.96
N LEU A 231 -30.87 -17.42 30.61
CA LEU A 231 -31.32 -17.29 29.23
C LEU A 231 -31.58 -15.82 28.87
N PHE A 232 -30.77 -15.28 27.96
CA PHE A 232 -30.90 -13.95 27.40
C PHE A 232 -31.63 -14.02 26.04
N VAL A 233 -32.82 -13.44 25.98
CA VAL A 233 -33.64 -13.42 24.77
C VAL A 233 -33.49 -12.08 24.07
N ARG A 234 -33.10 -12.08 22.79
CA ARG A 234 -32.79 -10.90 21.97
C ARG A 234 -31.64 -10.01 22.48
N PRO A 235 -30.45 -10.57 22.84
CA PRO A 235 -29.26 -9.74 22.97
C PRO A 235 -28.93 -9.11 21.60
N ALA A 236 -28.50 -7.86 21.60
CA ALA A 236 -28.10 -7.14 20.38
C ALA A 236 -27.13 -6.00 20.71
N ASN A 237 -26.01 -5.91 19.99
CA ASN A 237 -25.03 -4.83 20.10
C ASN A 237 -24.54 -4.57 21.54
N GLY A 238 -24.32 -5.63 22.33
CA GLY A 238 -23.92 -5.53 23.74
C GLY A 238 -25.04 -5.13 24.71
N VAL A 239 -26.27 -4.90 24.23
CA VAL A 239 -27.44 -4.64 25.08
C VAL A 239 -28.11 -5.97 25.42
N TYR A 240 -28.12 -6.29 26.71
CA TYR A 240 -28.77 -7.47 27.27
C TYR A 240 -29.97 -7.06 28.12
N LEU A 241 -31.13 -7.68 27.87
CA LEU A 241 -32.26 -7.64 28.80
C LEU A 241 -31.96 -8.54 30.01
N PRO A 242 -32.59 -8.32 31.18
CA PRO A 242 -32.43 -9.21 32.33
C PRO A 242 -32.70 -10.68 31.95
N PRO A 243 -31.80 -11.62 32.31
CA PRO A 243 -31.93 -13.01 31.89
C PRO A 243 -33.10 -13.70 32.60
N ARG A 244 -33.74 -14.64 31.92
CA ARG A 244 -34.61 -15.62 32.58
C ARG A 244 -33.71 -16.62 33.32
N VAL A 245 -33.92 -16.80 34.62
CA VAL A 245 -33.17 -17.75 35.45
C VAL A 245 -33.91 -19.09 35.47
N LEU A 246 -33.39 -20.08 34.74
CA LEU A 246 -33.99 -21.40 34.60
C LEU A 246 -33.28 -22.38 35.53
N ARG A 247 -34.00 -22.97 36.48
CA ARG A 247 -33.50 -24.05 37.34
C ARG A 247 -34.04 -25.38 36.82
N LEU A 248 -33.18 -26.16 36.16
CA LEU A 248 -33.59 -27.42 35.55
C LEU A 248 -33.75 -28.49 36.64
N LYS A 249 -34.77 -29.35 36.51
CA LYS A 249 -34.96 -30.51 37.41
C LYS A 249 -34.08 -31.70 37.01
N GLY A 250 -33.76 -31.81 35.72
CA GLY A 250 -32.85 -32.80 35.15
C GLY A 250 -31.74 -32.12 34.35
N LYS A 251 -31.46 -32.64 33.15
CA LYS A 251 -30.51 -32.10 32.17
C LYS A 251 -31.15 -31.30 31.03
N SER A 252 -32.47 -31.35 30.87
CA SER A 252 -33.19 -30.70 29.77
C SER A 252 -34.40 -29.88 30.23
N THR A 253 -34.75 -28.83 29.48
CA THR A 253 -36.02 -28.10 29.59
C THR A 253 -36.43 -27.51 28.24
N VAL A 254 -37.68 -27.04 28.10
CA VAL A 254 -38.18 -26.37 26.88
C VAL A 254 -38.83 -25.03 27.26
N GLU A 255 -38.38 -23.95 26.64
CA GLU A 255 -38.90 -22.60 26.82
C GLU A 255 -39.65 -22.12 25.57
N GLU A 256 -40.83 -21.51 25.74
CA GLU A 256 -41.54 -20.85 24.64
C GLU A 256 -41.13 -19.35 24.52
N ILE A 257 -40.79 -18.93 23.30
CA ILE A 257 -40.44 -17.55 22.96
C ILE A 257 -41.27 -17.11 21.74
N GLU A 258 -42.19 -16.18 21.95
CA GLU A 258 -42.99 -15.56 20.88
C GLU A 258 -42.11 -14.73 19.93
N VAL A 259 -42.33 -14.86 18.63
CA VAL A 259 -41.63 -14.13 17.55
C VAL A 259 -42.47 -12.91 17.15
N VAL A 260 -41.90 -11.71 17.23
CA VAL A 260 -42.62 -10.46 16.91
C VAL A 260 -42.14 -9.84 15.60
N LYS A 261 -42.92 -8.93 15.01
CA LYS A 261 -42.56 -8.25 13.75
C LYS A 261 -41.23 -7.48 13.81
N LYS A 262 -40.77 -7.08 15.00
CA LYS A 262 -39.46 -6.45 15.22
C LYS A 262 -38.29 -7.44 15.08
N ASP A 263 -38.54 -8.74 15.13
CA ASP A 263 -37.51 -9.77 15.07
C ASP A 263 -37.03 -10.07 13.64
N MET A 264 -37.68 -9.54 12.60
CA MET A 264 -37.15 -9.58 11.24
C MET A 264 -35.81 -8.80 11.10
N PRO A 265 -34.86 -9.28 10.27
CA PRO A 265 -34.87 -10.55 9.53
C PRO A 265 -34.40 -11.76 10.36
N ASN A 266 -33.89 -11.52 11.56
CA ASN A 266 -33.42 -12.52 12.52
C ASN A 266 -33.27 -11.91 13.93
N PHE A 267 -33.23 -12.76 14.95
CA PHE A 267 -32.83 -12.40 16.30
C PHE A 267 -32.00 -13.51 16.96
N PHE A 268 -31.36 -13.21 18.08
CA PHE A 268 -30.53 -14.15 18.81
C PHE A 268 -31.14 -14.57 20.14
N ILE A 269 -30.72 -15.73 20.61
CA ILE A 269 -30.93 -16.22 21.97
C ILE A 269 -29.58 -16.70 22.48
N GLU A 270 -29.17 -16.24 23.65
CA GLU A 270 -27.91 -16.61 24.29
C GLU A 270 -28.20 -17.26 25.65
N ALA A 271 -27.48 -18.32 26.00
CA ALA A 271 -27.65 -19.00 27.27
C ALA A 271 -26.31 -19.28 27.94
N VAL A 272 -26.26 -19.07 29.25
CA VAL A 272 -25.05 -19.20 30.06
C VAL A 272 -25.30 -20.17 31.21
N THR A 273 -24.36 -21.08 31.47
CA THR A 273 -24.37 -22.00 32.62
C THR A 273 -22.97 -22.13 33.24
N ILE A 274 -22.90 -22.60 34.48
CA ILE A 274 -21.65 -22.84 35.21
C ILE A 274 -21.62 -24.30 35.68
N ALA A 275 -20.60 -25.04 35.25
CA ALA A 275 -20.36 -26.42 35.68
C ALA A 275 -18.86 -26.65 35.89
N GLY A 276 -18.50 -27.42 36.93
CA GLY A 276 -17.09 -27.77 37.20
C GLY A 276 -16.13 -26.59 37.38
N GLY A 277 -16.63 -25.42 37.82
CA GLY A 277 -15.82 -24.19 37.91
C GLY A 277 -15.54 -23.49 36.58
N LYS A 278 -16.18 -23.90 35.48
CA LYS A 278 -16.07 -23.28 34.15
C LYS A 278 -17.38 -22.63 33.74
N LEU A 279 -17.27 -21.53 33.00
CA LEU A 279 -18.38 -20.83 32.36
C LEU A 279 -18.60 -21.42 30.96
N PHE A 280 -19.84 -21.78 30.64
CA PHE A 280 -20.23 -22.26 29.32
C PHE A 280 -21.31 -21.34 28.73
N THR A 281 -21.19 -21.02 27.44
CA THR A 281 -22.16 -20.19 26.71
C THR A 281 -22.47 -20.83 25.36
N ASP A 282 -23.74 -20.75 24.94
CA ASP A 282 -24.17 -21.06 23.57
C ASP A 282 -25.08 -19.93 23.05
N VAL A 283 -25.04 -19.70 21.74
CA VAL A 283 -25.73 -18.62 21.03
C VAL A 283 -26.44 -19.18 19.80
N ARG A 284 -27.75 -18.94 19.68
CA ARG A 284 -28.56 -19.39 18.56
C ARG A 284 -29.16 -18.24 17.77
N GLU A 285 -28.96 -18.26 16.46
CA GLU A 285 -29.71 -17.42 15.50
C GLU A 285 -31.10 -18.04 15.26
N ILE A 286 -32.13 -17.19 15.29
CA ILE A 286 -33.50 -17.50 14.88
C ILE A 286 -33.83 -16.66 13.65
N ILE A 287 -34.14 -17.32 12.53
CA ILE A 287 -34.37 -16.69 11.22
C ILE A 287 -35.85 -16.35 11.05
N VAL A 288 -36.14 -15.13 10.57
CA VAL A 288 -37.50 -14.58 10.37
C VAL A 288 -37.57 -13.88 9.00
N PRO A 289 -37.89 -14.58 7.90
CA PRO A 289 -37.76 -14.06 6.53
C PRO A 289 -38.64 -12.84 6.18
N PRO A 290 -38.19 -11.92 5.29
CA PRO A 290 -38.95 -10.75 4.85
C PRO A 290 -39.85 -11.03 3.63
N GLU A 291 -41.13 -11.33 3.86
CA GLU A 291 -42.04 -11.95 2.87
C GLU A 291 -42.33 -11.22 1.52
N LYS A 292 -41.99 -9.92 1.30
CA LYS A 292 -42.62 -9.11 0.22
C LYS A 292 -41.73 -8.09 -0.53
N ARG A 293 -40.42 -8.34 -0.69
CA ARG A 293 -39.45 -7.30 -1.13
C ARG A 293 -38.57 -7.58 -2.37
N VAL A 294 -38.99 -8.48 -3.27
CA VAL A 294 -38.26 -8.81 -4.51
C VAL A 294 -39.04 -8.42 -5.76
N LEU A 295 -38.34 -7.97 -6.80
CA LEU A 295 -38.83 -7.72 -8.16
C LEU A 295 -38.14 -8.63 -9.18
N ASN A 296 -38.84 -8.91 -10.28
CA ASN A 296 -38.28 -9.45 -11.50
C ASN A 296 -38.07 -8.30 -12.51
N VAL A 297 -36.93 -8.30 -13.20
CA VAL A 297 -36.54 -7.28 -14.18
C VAL A 297 -36.18 -7.99 -15.48
N GLU A 298 -36.92 -7.71 -16.54
CA GLU A 298 -36.71 -8.23 -17.89
C GLU A 298 -36.22 -7.08 -18.79
N VAL A 299 -35.22 -7.36 -19.64
CA VAL A 299 -34.62 -6.38 -20.56
C VAL A 299 -34.63 -6.98 -21.96
N THR A 300 -35.23 -6.29 -22.92
CA THR A 300 -35.38 -6.76 -24.31
C THR A 300 -34.77 -5.73 -25.27
N THR A 301 -33.94 -6.22 -26.20
CA THR A 301 -33.25 -5.42 -27.22
C THR A 301 -33.02 -6.29 -28.47
N ALA A 302 -32.60 -5.70 -29.58
CA ALA A 302 -32.18 -6.45 -30.76
C ALA A 302 -30.76 -7.05 -30.56
N GLU A 303 -30.49 -8.21 -31.17
CA GLU A 303 -29.19 -8.90 -31.02
C GLU A 303 -28.04 -8.22 -31.77
N LYS A 304 -28.34 -7.49 -32.86
CA LYS A 304 -27.36 -6.91 -33.77
C LYS A 304 -27.74 -5.48 -34.15
N PHE A 305 -26.73 -4.61 -34.24
CA PHE A 305 -26.84 -3.22 -34.71
C PHE A 305 -25.72 -2.89 -35.71
N LYS A 306 -25.94 -1.88 -36.55
CA LYS A 306 -24.90 -1.21 -37.33
C LYS A 306 -24.28 -0.05 -36.53
N PRO A 307 -23.03 0.35 -36.82
CA PRO A 307 -22.45 1.59 -36.28
C PRO A 307 -23.37 2.79 -36.51
N GLY A 308 -23.64 3.59 -35.46
CA GLY A 308 -24.53 4.74 -35.55
C GLY A 308 -26.04 4.43 -35.65
N GLU A 309 -26.45 3.16 -35.54
CA GLU A 309 -27.88 2.79 -35.59
C GLU A 309 -28.64 3.21 -34.32
N LYS A 310 -29.95 3.47 -34.44
CA LYS A 310 -30.84 3.72 -33.30
C LYS A 310 -31.23 2.40 -32.61
N ALA A 311 -30.71 2.19 -31.41
CA ALA A 311 -31.12 1.09 -30.55
C ALA A 311 -32.38 1.43 -29.74
N LYS A 312 -33.32 0.49 -29.68
CA LYS A 312 -34.51 0.53 -28.81
C LYS A 312 -34.42 -0.56 -27.77
N VAL A 313 -34.55 -0.19 -26.50
CA VAL A 313 -34.52 -1.11 -25.36
C VAL A 313 -35.82 -1.00 -24.60
N ARG A 314 -36.46 -2.15 -24.33
CA ARG A 314 -37.63 -2.26 -23.47
C ARG A 314 -37.24 -2.91 -22.15
N ILE A 315 -37.70 -2.32 -21.04
CA ILE A 315 -37.55 -2.83 -19.69
C ILE A 315 -38.93 -3.18 -19.16
N ARG A 316 -39.05 -4.28 -18.41
CA ARG A 316 -40.28 -4.68 -17.72
C ARG A 316 -40.00 -5.07 -16.28
N LEU A 317 -40.76 -4.46 -15.36
CA LEU A 317 -40.76 -4.76 -13.93
C LEU A 317 -42.02 -5.54 -13.55
N SER A 318 -41.83 -6.65 -12.82
CA SER A 318 -42.95 -7.38 -12.20
C SER A 318 -42.63 -7.83 -10.78
N ASP A 319 -43.67 -8.15 -10.00
CA ASP A 319 -43.50 -8.79 -8.70
C ASP A 319 -43.22 -10.30 -8.82
N LEU A 320 -42.96 -10.94 -7.68
CA LEU A 320 -42.74 -12.40 -7.58
C LEU A 320 -43.91 -13.26 -8.11
N ALA A 321 -45.11 -12.70 -8.23
CA ALA A 321 -46.28 -13.37 -8.80
C ALA A 321 -46.51 -13.03 -10.29
N GLY A 322 -45.55 -12.36 -10.93
CA GLY A 322 -45.58 -11.96 -12.34
C GLY A 322 -46.49 -10.78 -12.65
N LYS A 323 -47.01 -10.07 -11.63
CA LYS A 323 -47.89 -8.90 -11.85
C LYS A 323 -47.06 -7.67 -12.21
N PRO A 324 -47.53 -6.82 -13.16
CA PRO A 324 -46.94 -5.51 -13.44
C PRO A 324 -46.58 -4.72 -12.19
N PHE A 325 -45.37 -4.15 -12.16
CA PHE A 325 -44.91 -3.35 -11.04
C PHE A 325 -44.46 -1.95 -11.51
N GLN A 326 -45.12 -0.93 -10.97
CA GLN A 326 -44.73 0.46 -11.20
C GLN A 326 -43.61 0.88 -10.22
N GLY A 327 -42.47 1.31 -10.77
CA GLY A 327 -41.31 1.73 -10.00
C GLY A 327 -40.21 2.35 -10.88
N SER A 328 -39.10 2.71 -10.25
CA SER A 328 -37.92 3.27 -10.91
C SER A 328 -37.00 2.16 -11.39
N ALA A 329 -36.36 2.37 -12.53
CA ALA A 329 -35.28 1.56 -13.05
C ALA A 329 -34.08 2.43 -13.45
N VAL A 330 -32.88 1.86 -13.33
CA VAL A 330 -31.62 2.42 -13.85
C VAL A 330 -31.17 1.52 -15.00
N LEU A 331 -30.79 2.08 -16.15
CA LEU A 331 -30.20 1.35 -17.27
C LEU A 331 -28.77 1.82 -17.52
N ALA A 332 -27.85 0.86 -17.63
CA ALA A 332 -26.49 1.05 -18.13
C ALA A 332 -26.29 0.24 -19.41
N VAL A 333 -25.63 0.82 -20.41
CA VAL A 333 -25.19 0.15 -21.64
C VAL A 333 -23.72 0.46 -21.88
N TYR A 334 -22.87 -0.56 -21.76
CA TYR A 334 -21.42 -0.43 -21.82
C TYR A 334 -20.78 -1.55 -22.65
N ASP A 335 -19.56 -1.30 -23.14
CA ASP A 335 -18.77 -2.27 -23.89
C ASP A 335 -18.43 -3.47 -22.98
N LYS A 336 -18.71 -4.69 -23.48
CA LYS A 336 -18.49 -5.95 -22.76
C LYS A 336 -17.01 -6.18 -22.41
N SER A 337 -16.08 -5.57 -23.14
CA SER A 337 -14.65 -5.63 -22.84
C SER A 337 -14.28 -4.98 -21.50
N VAL A 338 -15.09 -4.04 -20.99
CA VAL A 338 -14.87 -3.44 -19.66
C VAL A 338 -15.08 -4.49 -18.55
N GLU A 339 -16.08 -5.36 -18.66
CA GLU A 339 -16.29 -6.49 -17.74
C GLU A 339 -15.15 -7.52 -17.81
N TYR A 340 -14.53 -7.70 -18.97
CA TYR A 340 -13.34 -8.54 -19.11
C TYR A 340 -12.13 -7.93 -18.36
N ILE A 341 -11.90 -6.62 -18.50
CA ILE A 341 -10.82 -5.90 -17.79
C ILE A 341 -11.02 -5.92 -16.26
N SER A 342 -12.27 -5.86 -15.78
CA SER A 342 -12.57 -5.90 -14.33
C SER A 342 -12.64 -7.31 -13.72
N GLY A 343 -12.36 -8.37 -14.49
CA GLY A 343 -12.45 -9.75 -14.00
C GLY A 343 -13.88 -10.25 -13.76
N GLY A 344 -14.86 -9.67 -14.46
CA GLY A 344 -16.29 -9.93 -14.31
C GLY A 344 -17.05 -8.76 -13.68
N SER A 345 -18.31 -9.00 -13.31
CA SER A 345 -19.18 -8.00 -12.68
C SER A 345 -18.70 -7.64 -11.28
N ASN A 346 -18.08 -6.45 -11.14
CA ASN A 346 -17.71 -5.86 -9.86
C ASN A 346 -18.91 -5.40 -8.99
N VAL A 347 -20.13 -5.38 -9.53
CA VAL A 347 -21.36 -5.06 -8.79
C VAL A 347 -22.05 -6.34 -8.32
N PRO A 348 -22.18 -6.60 -7.01
CA PRO A 348 -22.90 -7.76 -6.48
C PRO A 348 -24.41 -7.64 -6.75
N GLU A 349 -25.10 -8.77 -6.67
CA GLU A 349 -26.54 -8.87 -6.93
C GLU A 349 -27.34 -7.96 -5.95
N ILE A 350 -28.31 -7.21 -6.47
CA ILE A 350 -28.98 -6.14 -5.73
C ILE A 350 -29.89 -6.66 -4.60
N ARG A 351 -30.53 -7.82 -4.76
CA ARG A 351 -31.34 -8.44 -3.68
C ARG A 351 -30.43 -8.88 -2.54
N GLU A 352 -29.22 -9.38 -2.80
CA GLU A 352 -28.23 -9.63 -1.74
C GLU A 352 -27.89 -8.35 -0.96
N PHE A 353 -27.60 -7.24 -1.63
CA PHE A 353 -27.24 -5.99 -0.95
C PHE A 353 -28.30 -5.54 0.07
N PHE A 354 -29.60 -5.64 -0.28
CA PHE A 354 -30.70 -5.23 0.60
C PHE A 354 -31.21 -6.31 1.56
N TRP A 355 -31.15 -7.59 1.19
CA TRP A 355 -31.80 -8.70 1.92
C TRP A 355 -30.86 -9.69 2.62
N LYS A 356 -29.53 -9.60 2.38
CA LYS A 356 -28.52 -10.40 3.08
C LYS A 356 -28.18 -9.86 4.48
N TRP A 357 -28.62 -8.65 4.83
CA TRP A 357 -28.38 -7.99 6.12
C TRP A 357 -29.13 -8.66 7.30
N ARG A 358 -28.65 -9.82 7.71
CA ARG A 358 -28.93 -10.39 9.03
C ARG A 358 -28.25 -9.54 10.10
N ARG A 359 -28.89 -9.39 11.26
CA ARG A 359 -28.24 -8.89 12.48
C ARG A 359 -27.10 -9.84 12.83
N SER A 360 -26.00 -9.29 13.32
CA SER A 360 -24.88 -10.05 13.85
C SER A 360 -24.84 -9.94 15.37
N HIS A 361 -24.66 -11.06 16.07
CA HIS A 361 -24.33 -11.09 17.50
C HIS A 361 -23.11 -11.99 17.68
N TYR A 362 -21.97 -11.37 18.00
CA TYR A 362 -20.72 -12.06 18.29
C TYR A 362 -20.39 -11.84 19.76
N GLN A 363 -20.49 -12.90 20.55
CA GLN A 363 -20.15 -12.86 21.97
C GLN A 363 -18.62 -12.74 22.14
N GLN A 364 -18.18 -11.74 22.89
CA GLN A 364 -16.92 -11.79 23.62
C GLN A 364 -17.24 -11.62 25.10
N THR A 365 -16.78 -12.54 25.95
CA THR A 365 -17.01 -12.50 27.39
C THR A 365 -15.74 -12.85 28.12
N GLU A 366 -15.26 -11.90 28.92
CA GLU A 366 -14.19 -12.12 29.88
C GLU A 366 -14.76 -12.66 31.19
N CYS A 367 -14.11 -13.66 31.76
CA CYS A 367 -14.46 -14.23 33.05
C CYS A 367 -13.19 -14.48 33.87
N SER A 368 -13.23 -14.21 35.17
CA SER A 368 -12.13 -14.53 36.09
C SER A 368 -11.80 -16.03 36.10
N LEU A 369 -12.79 -16.90 35.85
CA LEU A 369 -12.60 -18.35 35.74
C LEU A 369 -11.73 -18.77 34.54
N ASN A 370 -11.52 -17.87 33.57
CA ASN A 370 -10.69 -18.09 32.38
C ASN A 370 -9.39 -17.26 32.38
N ARG A 371 -9.08 -16.54 33.48
CA ARG A 371 -7.80 -15.80 33.63
C ARG A 371 -6.78 -16.65 34.39
N TRP A 372 -5.53 -16.59 33.94
CA TRP A 372 -4.39 -17.11 34.69
C TRP A 372 -4.06 -16.12 35.81
N PHE A 373 -4.04 -16.58 37.06
CA PHE A 373 -3.58 -15.79 38.20
C PHE A 373 -2.19 -16.29 38.60
N GLY A 374 -1.22 -15.38 38.69
CA GLY A 374 0.03 -15.66 39.39
C GLY A 374 -0.22 -15.84 40.90
N ASN A 375 0.78 -16.36 41.62
CA ASN A 375 0.75 -16.34 43.08
C ASN A 375 0.67 -14.88 43.56
N VAL A 376 -0.46 -14.50 44.17
CA VAL A 376 -0.57 -13.22 44.89
C VAL A 376 0.04 -13.42 46.26
N LEU A 377 1.27 -12.95 46.41
CA LEU A 377 2.06 -13.00 47.64
C LEU A 377 1.99 -11.66 48.35
N LYS A 378 2.23 -11.65 49.65
CA LYS A 378 2.60 -10.42 50.34
C LYS A 378 4.07 -10.10 50.02
N ASP A 379 4.45 -8.85 50.25
CA ASP A 379 5.87 -8.46 50.27
C ASP A 379 6.65 -9.45 51.16
N ASP A 380 7.80 -9.91 50.63
CA ASP A 380 8.72 -10.89 51.24
C ASP A 380 8.22 -12.34 51.46
N GLU A 381 7.03 -12.74 50.98
CA GLU A 381 6.61 -14.16 51.01
C GLU A 381 7.11 -14.96 49.79
N THR A 382 7.82 -16.07 50.02
CA THR A 382 8.26 -16.99 48.95
C THR A 382 7.08 -17.79 48.39
N GLY A 383 6.82 -17.68 47.08
CA GLY A 383 5.78 -18.45 46.40
C GLY A 383 5.98 -19.97 46.46
N MET A 384 4.90 -20.73 46.28
CA MET A 384 4.97 -22.20 46.18
C MET A 384 5.88 -22.63 45.03
N ALA A 385 7.11 -23.05 45.36
CA ALA A 385 8.01 -23.73 44.46
C ALA A 385 7.66 -25.23 44.37
N ILE A 386 7.91 -25.84 43.21
CA ILE A 386 7.69 -27.28 43.01
C ILE A 386 8.73 -28.06 43.83
N LEU A 387 8.26 -28.91 44.75
CA LEU A 387 9.11 -29.63 45.68
C LEU A 387 9.70 -30.92 45.06
N GLY A 388 11.01 -30.88 44.80
CA GLY A 388 11.86 -32.07 44.73
C GLY A 388 12.12 -32.71 43.37
N VAL A 389 13.08 -33.65 43.36
CA VAL A 389 13.74 -34.29 42.20
C VAL A 389 12.81 -35.00 41.19
N PHE A 390 11.53 -35.18 41.49
CA PHE A 390 10.56 -35.84 40.61
C PHE A 390 9.55 -34.90 39.94
N GLY A 391 9.66 -33.58 40.14
CA GLY A 391 8.68 -32.58 39.69
C GLY A 391 8.46 -32.42 38.17
N GLY A 392 9.17 -33.19 37.32
CA GLY A 392 9.05 -33.13 35.86
C GLY A 392 8.71 -34.44 35.14
N TYR A 393 8.57 -35.59 35.83
CA TYR A 393 8.65 -36.90 35.16
C TYR A 393 7.51 -37.91 35.38
N VAL A 394 6.39 -37.53 36.02
CA VAL A 394 5.22 -38.42 36.15
C VAL A 394 3.91 -37.73 35.77
N ALA A 395 3.35 -38.17 34.64
CA ALA A 395 1.95 -38.04 34.22
C ALA A 395 1.36 -36.64 33.95
N HIS A 396 1.79 -35.98 32.86
CA HIS A 396 0.92 -35.10 32.07
C HIS A 396 1.28 -35.09 30.56
N MET A 397 1.17 -36.25 29.89
CA MET A 397 1.10 -36.29 28.41
C MET A 397 -0.32 -35.96 27.94
N ASP A 398 -0.73 -34.69 28.01
CA ASP A 398 -1.86 -34.19 27.18
C ASP A 398 -1.92 -32.64 27.07
N TYR A 399 -0.76 -31.98 26.94
CA TYR A 399 -0.67 -30.56 26.54
C TYR A 399 0.54 -30.32 25.63
N SER A 400 0.30 -30.20 24.33
CA SER A 400 1.32 -29.85 23.33
C SER A 400 1.09 -28.43 22.80
N PHE A 401 1.90 -27.47 23.26
CA PHE A 401 2.37 -26.29 22.52
C PHE A 401 3.43 -25.54 23.36
N ALA A 402 4.64 -26.09 23.41
CA ALA A 402 5.84 -25.42 23.91
C ALA A 402 7.11 -26.19 23.49
N ASP A 403 7.56 -25.99 22.25
CA ASP A 403 8.99 -25.98 21.89
C ASP A 403 9.17 -25.37 20.49
N ASP A 404 9.49 -24.07 20.45
CA ASP A 404 10.31 -23.40 19.43
C ASP A 404 10.49 -21.92 19.84
N SER A 405 11.06 -21.71 21.03
CA SER A 405 11.42 -20.36 21.51
C SER A 405 12.61 -20.41 22.49
N LEU A 406 13.79 -20.64 21.93
CA LEU A 406 15.06 -20.25 22.53
C LEU A 406 15.72 -19.21 21.61
N ASP A 407 15.48 -17.92 21.88
CA ASP A 407 16.51 -17.07 22.47
C ASP A 407 16.01 -15.63 22.75
N GLY A 408 16.34 -15.10 23.93
CA GLY A 408 16.28 -13.67 24.30
C GLY A 408 14.88 -13.04 24.39
N ASP A 409 14.07 -13.33 25.40
CA ASP A 409 14.12 -12.72 26.75
C ASP A 409 13.92 -11.19 26.78
N TYR A 410 12.74 -10.76 27.24
CA TYR A 410 12.62 -9.67 28.22
C TYR A 410 11.34 -9.85 29.05
N GLY A 411 11.50 -9.77 30.37
CA GLY A 411 10.47 -10.10 31.36
C GLY A 411 9.32 -9.10 31.52
N ALA A 412 8.37 -9.50 32.36
CA ALA A 412 7.14 -8.77 32.66
C ALA A 412 7.36 -7.52 33.54
N LEU A 413 6.44 -6.56 33.42
CA LEU A 413 5.90 -5.79 34.56
C LEU A 413 4.47 -5.34 34.26
N GLU A 414 3.71 -5.04 35.31
CA GLU A 414 2.25 -5.11 35.33
C GLU A 414 1.50 -3.82 34.94
N GLY A 415 0.24 -3.97 34.49
CA GLY A 415 -0.85 -3.19 35.13
C GLY A 415 -1.49 -2.00 34.39
N LYS A 416 -2.58 -2.31 33.68
CA LYS A 416 -3.80 -1.47 33.45
C LYS A 416 -3.81 -0.35 32.38
N ASP A 417 -4.63 -0.63 31.36
CA ASP A 417 -5.72 0.20 30.83
C ASP A 417 -5.43 1.65 30.37
N MET A 418 -5.21 1.82 29.06
CA MET A 418 -6.06 2.62 28.15
C MET A 418 -5.59 2.47 26.67
N PRO A 419 -6.46 2.65 25.66
CA PRO A 419 -6.27 2.03 24.35
C PRO A 419 -5.35 2.83 23.42
N ARG A 420 -4.23 2.24 22.98
CA ARG A 420 -3.52 2.68 21.77
C ARG A 420 -4.04 1.95 20.55
N ALA A 421 -4.58 2.71 19.60
CA ALA A 421 -4.99 2.21 18.30
C ALA A 421 -3.80 1.62 17.53
N ALA A 422 -3.89 0.34 17.16
CA ALA A 422 -3.08 -0.25 16.11
C ALA A 422 -3.68 0.09 14.73
N PRO A 423 -2.86 0.30 13.68
CA PRO A 423 -3.36 0.64 12.36
C PRO A 423 -4.08 -0.55 11.73
N ALA A 424 -5.24 -0.30 11.11
CA ALA A 424 -5.93 -1.31 10.32
C ALA A 424 -5.08 -1.69 9.10
N LYS A 425 -4.71 -2.97 8.98
CA LYS A 425 -4.29 -3.53 7.70
C LYS A 425 -5.52 -3.63 6.81
N ALA A 426 -5.45 -3.04 5.63
CA ALA A 426 -6.49 -3.15 4.62
C ALA A 426 -6.57 -4.61 4.12
N ALA A 427 -7.79 -5.16 4.13
CA ALA A 427 -8.18 -6.18 3.17
C ALA A 427 -8.90 -5.46 2.01
N ASP A 428 -8.84 -6.07 0.83
CA ASP A 428 -9.28 -5.47 -0.42
C ASP A 428 -10.78 -5.15 -0.45
N GLY A 429 -11.16 -4.09 -1.20
CA GLY A 429 -12.56 -3.69 -1.36
C GLY A 429 -12.81 -2.18 -1.34
N GLY A 430 -12.60 -1.52 -2.48
CA GLY A 430 -13.00 -0.12 -2.66
C GLY A 430 -14.52 0.07 -2.73
N GLY A 431 -15.06 1.02 -1.97
CA GLY A 431 -16.48 1.36 -1.98
C GLY A 431 -16.87 2.38 -0.90
N GLY A 432 -16.98 3.66 -1.29
CA GLY A 432 -17.06 4.76 -0.33
C GLY A 432 -18.37 4.85 0.47
N ARG A 433 -18.26 5.22 1.75
CA ARG A 433 -19.34 5.82 2.53
C ARG A 433 -18.83 6.93 3.45
N ALA A 434 -18.79 8.15 2.92
CA ALA A 434 -18.62 9.34 3.75
C ALA A 434 -19.87 9.57 4.60
N LEU A 435 -19.69 9.78 5.91
CA LEU A 435 -20.77 10.13 6.83
C LEU A 435 -20.64 11.59 7.26
N MET A 436 -21.59 12.39 6.79
CA MET A 436 -21.80 13.79 7.17
C MET A 436 -21.98 13.97 8.69
N ARG A 437 -21.35 15.00 9.27
CA ARG A 437 -22.10 15.95 10.12
C ARG A 437 -21.52 17.36 10.18
N ASN A 438 -22.38 18.31 9.80
CA ASN A 438 -22.22 19.77 9.72
C ASN A 438 -21.55 20.50 10.89
N GLY A 439 -20.91 21.62 10.54
CA GLY A 439 -20.59 22.75 11.45
C GLY A 439 -19.78 23.85 10.74
N GLY A 440 -20.38 24.63 9.83
CA GLY A 440 -19.63 25.49 8.89
C GLY A 440 -19.55 26.99 9.24
N ALA A 441 -18.63 27.69 8.56
CA ALA A 441 -18.63 29.16 8.41
C ALA A 441 -18.02 29.59 7.05
N LYS A 442 -18.65 30.59 6.44
CA LYS A 442 -18.52 31.05 5.03
C LYS A 442 -17.22 31.79 4.68
N SER A 443 -16.79 31.65 3.42
CA SER A 443 -16.29 32.76 2.56
C SER A 443 -16.29 32.30 1.09
N THR A 444 -17.34 32.59 0.30
CA THR A 444 -17.43 33.72 -0.66
C THR A 444 -16.57 33.58 -1.93
N GLU A 445 -17.17 33.04 -2.99
CA GLU A 445 -16.81 33.39 -4.38
C GLU A 445 -17.82 34.39 -4.94
N VAL A 446 -17.34 35.33 -5.75
CA VAL A 446 -18.16 36.35 -6.42
C VAL A 446 -18.50 35.87 -7.82
N ALA A 447 -19.76 35.47 -8.02
CA ALA A 447 -20.29 35.20 -9.35
C ALA A 447 -20.78 36.51 -9.99
N SER A 448 -20.17 36.90 -11.12
CA SER A 448 -20.77 37.89 -12.03
C SER A 448 -21.43 37.15 -13.19
N LYS A 449 -22.76 37.25 -13.26
CA LYS A 449 -23.56 36.77 -14.40
C LYS A 449 -23.27 37.61 -15.64
N SER A 450 -23.43 37.00 -16.81
CA SER A 450 -24.14 37.64 -17.93
C SER A 450 -24.76 36.56 -18.81
N GLU A 451 -26.03 36.74 -19.16
CA GLU A 451 -26.82 35.84 -19.99
C GLU A 451 -26.57 36.15 -21.47
N VAL A 452 -26.74 35.16 -22.36
CA VAL A 452 -27.08 35.44 -23.76
C VAL A 452 -28.24 34.53 -24.15
N ALA A 453 -29.37 35.15 -24.48
CA ALA A 453 -30.57 34.47 -24.94
C ALA A 453 -30.44 34.02 -26.41
N ALA A 454 -31.26 33.04 -26.80
CA ALA A 454 -31.40 32.65 -28.19
C ALA A 454 -32.13 33.73 -29.00
N ASP A 455 -31.74 33.94 -30.25
CA ASP A 455 -32.66 34.43 -31.28
C ASP A 455 -32.41 33.75 -32.64
N LYS A 456 -33.48 33.57 -33.41
CA LYS A 456 -33.48 32.93 -34.73
C LYS A 456 -33.68 33.98 -35.82
N LYS A 457 -32.75 34.08 -36.78
CA LYS A 457 -33.04 34.38 -38.21
C LYS A 457 -31.77 34.52 -39.05
N ASN A 458 -31.58 33.61 -40.00
CA ASN A 458 -31.90 33.88 -41.42
C ASN A 458 -31.49 32.69 -42.30
N ALA A 459 -32.28 32.43 -43.34
CA ALA A 459 -31.96 31.49 -44.39
C ALA A 459 -31.53 32.24 -45.65
N SER A 460 -30.51 31.75 -46.34
CA SER A 460 -30.37 31.93 -47.79
C SER A 460 -29.37 30.93 -48.39
N THR A 461 -29.92 29.95 -49.11
CA THR A 461 -29.41 29.37 -50.36
C THR A 461 -28.05 29.84 -50.88
N ARG A 462 -27.20 28.88 -51.28
CA ARG A 462 -26.54 28.97 -52.59
C ARG A 462 -26.32 27.59 -53.20
N GLU A 463 -26.96 27.37 -54.35
CA GLU A 463 -26.84 26.16 -55.15
C GLU A 463 -25.51 26.10 -55.89
N ALA A 464 -25.19 24.89 -56.37
CA ALA A 464 -23.98 24.61 -57.13
C ALA A 464 -23.95 25.32 -58.49
N ARG A 465 -22.73 25.57 -58.99
CA ARG A 465 -22.49 25.71 -60.43
C ARG A 465 -21.14 25.08 -60.78
N ALA A 466 -21.21 23.93 -61.46
CA ALA A 466 -20.08 23.28 -62.07
C ALA A 466 -20.13 23.50 -63.59
N GLN A 467 -19.00 23.94 -64.16
CA GLN A 467 -18.64 23.89 -65.57
C GLN A 467 -17.18 24.39 -65.65
N GLN A 468 -16.24 23.85 -66.41
CA GLN A 468 -16.04 22.60 -67.14
C GLN A 468 -14.66 22.78 -67.79
N ALA A 469 -13.74 21.85 -67.67
CA ALA A 469 -12.50 21.86 -68.46
C ALA A 469 -12.13 20.41 -68.81
N THR A 470 -12.00 20.15 -70.11
CA THR A 470 -11.86 18.82 -70.70
C THR A 470 -10.40 18.52 -71.06
N GLY A 471 -9.96 17.28 -70.80
CA GLY A 471 -8.72 16.70 -71.34
C GLY A 471 -8.74 15.19 -71.08
N GLY A 472 -8.80 14.38 -72.13
CA GLY A 472 -9.07 12.93 -72.03
C GLY A 472 -7.84 12.03 -72.23
N GLY A 473 -8.01 10.76 -71.87
CA GLY A 473 -7.09 9.66 -72.15
C GLY A 473 -7.57 8.36 -71.49
N ASP A 474 -7.87 7.33 -72.29
CA ASP A 474 -8.20 5.97 -71.84
C ASP A 474 -6.94 5.23 -71.32
N ASN A 475 -6.97 4.13 -70.55
CA ASN A 475 -8.02 3.15 -70.18
C ASN A 475 -7.63 2.57 -68.78
N ALA A 476 -8.38 1.77 -67.99
CA ALA A 476 -9.64 1.05 -68.17
C ALA A 476 -10.30 0.71 -66.79
N ALA A 477 -11.52 0.15 -66.83
CA ALA A 477 -12.14 -0.76 -65.85
C ALA A 477 -11.91 -0.53 -64.33
N GLY A 478 -12.79 0.28 -63.72
CA GLY A 478 -13.09 0.23 -62.29
C GLY A 478 -14.60 0.37 -62.07
N GLY A 479 -15.21 -0.55 -61.32
CA GLY A 479 -16.59 -0.39 -60.85
C GLY A 479 -16.69 0.74 -59.83
N ALA A 480 -17.88 1.31 -59.63
CA ALA A 480 -18.09 2.34 -58.63
C ALA A 480 -17.89 1.75 -57.21
N GLU A 481 -16.81 2.13 -56.53
CA GLU A 481 -16.57 1.76 -55.14
C GLU A 481 -17.63 2.38 -54.22
N ALA A 482 -18.02 1.66 -53.17
CA ALA A 482 -18.98 2.16 -52.19
C ALA A 482 -18.36 3.28 -51.31
N GLU A 483 -19.10 4.36 -51.07
CA GLU A 483 -18.60 5.48 -50.26
C GLU A 483 -18.55 5.12 -48.76
N ALA A 484 -17.37 5.25 -48.15
CA ALA A 484 -17.14 4.86 -46.76
C ALA A 484 -17.47 6.00 -45.77
N ALA A 485 -18.44 5.77 -44.89
CA ALA A 485 -18.59 6.58 -43.68
C ALA A 485 -17.38 6.36 -42.74
N VAL A 486 -16.74 7.45 -42.31
CA VAL A 486 -15.55 7.43 -41.44
C VAL A 486 -15.97 7.35 -39.97
N ARG A 487 -15.62 6.24 -39.31
CA ARG A 487 -15.86 6.03 -37.88
C ARG A 487 -14.90 6.87 -37.03
N GLN A 488 -15.45 7.62 -36.08
CA GLN A 488 -14.77 8.56 -35.19
C GLN A 488 -15.31 8.53 -33.75
N GLU A 489 -16.59 8.17 -33.54
CA GLU A 489 -17.26 8.18 -32.24
C GLU A 489 -17.09 6.84 -31.52
N PHE A 490 -15.93 6.67 -30.88
CA PHE A 490 -15.59 5.50 -30.05
C PHE A 490 -15.86 5.79 -28.57
N ALA A 491 -16.75 5.01 -27.95
CA ALA A 491 -17.14 5.20 -26.54
C ALA A 491 -17.31 3.86 -25.81
N ASP A 492 -16.80 3.76 -24.58
CA ASP A 492 -16.93 2.54 -23.74
C ASP A 492 -18.31 2.43 -23.07
N THR A 493 -19.04 3.54 -22.98
CA THR A 493 -20.42 3.61 -22.48
C THR A 493 -21.32 4.19 -23.56
N ALA A 494 -22.22 3.36 -24.11
CA ALA A 494 -23.18 3.79 -25.13
C ALA A 494 -24.34 4.60 -24.53
N PHE A 495 -24.80 4.23 -23.33
CA PHE A 495 -25.96 4.89 -22.71
C PHE A 495 -26.01 4.70 -21.19
N TRP A 496 -26.51 5.71 -20.49
CA TRP A 496 -26.81 5.65 -19.06
C TRP A 496 -28.08 6.46 -18.76
N ALA A 497 -29.04 5.84 -18.06
CA ALA A 497 -30.25 6.50 -17.58
C ALA A 497 -30.51 6.14 -16.11
N ALA A 498 -30.51 7.14 -15.24
CA ALA A 498 -30.59 6.98 -13.78
C ALA A 498 -32.01 6.99 -13.20
N ASP A 499 -33.03 7.37 -13.98
CA ASP A 499 -34.43 7.48 -13.54
C ASP A 499 -35.40 7.14 -14.67
N LEU A 500 -35.53 5.85 -14.97
CA LEU A 500 -36.55 5.32 -15.88
C LEU A 500 -37.79 4.92 -15.07
N GLN A 501 -38.88 5.65 -15.21
CA GLN A 501 -40.15 5.34 -14.54
C GLN A 501 -40.98 4.39 -15.39
N THR A 502 -41.42 3.26 -14.84
CA THR A 502 -42.32 2.35 -15.56
C THR A 502 -43.77 2.84 -15.60
N GLY A 503 -44.47 2.48 -16.67
CA GLY A 503 -45.90 2.70 -16.83
C GLY A 503 -46.76 1.80 -15.91
N PRO A 504 -48.10 1.97 -15.94
CA PRO A 504 -49.04 1.13 -15.18
C PRO A 504 -49.02 -0.36 -15.58
N ASP A 505 -48.51 -0.68 -16.77
CA ASP A 505 -48.26 -2.02 -17.31
C ASP A 505 -46.90 -2.60 -16.87
N GLY A 506 -46.12 -1.83 -16.12
CA GLY A 506 -44.79 -2.19 -15.63
C GLY A 506 -43.68 -2.06 -16.67
N THR A 507 -43.91 -1.42 -17.83
CA THR A 507 -42.88 -1.27 -18.88
C THR A 507 -42.26 0.13 -18.96
N ALA A 508 -41.04 0.22 -19.47
CA ALA A 508 -40.40 1.46 -19.89
C ALA A 508 -39.62 1.22 -21.20
N GLU A 509 -39.56 2.21 -22.08
CA GLU A 509 -38.78 2.14 -23.33
C GLU A 509 -37.82 3.32 -23.43
N VAL A 510 -36.64 3.06 -24.00
CA VAL A 510 -35.64 4.09 -24.33
C VAL A 510 -35.09 3.88 -25.73
N GLU A 511 -34.74 4.98 -26.39
CA GLU A 511 -34.08 5.00 -27.69
C GLU A 511 -32.79 5.84 -27.61
N PHE A 512 -31.68 5.32 -28.09
CA PHE A 512 -30.40 6.03 -28.18
C PHE A 512 -29.63 5.60 -29.43
N THR A 513 -28.55 6.32 -29.77
CA THR A 513 -27.68 5.97 -30.91
C THR A 513 -26.54 5.07 -30.43
N MET A 514 -26.31 3.94 -31.11
CA MET A 514 -25.16 3.07 -30.83
C MET A 514 -23.84 3.75 -31.27
N PRO A 515 -22.77 3.73 -30.44
CA PRO A 515 -21.44 4.17 -30.84
C PRO A 515 -20.88 3.41 -32.04
N GLU A 516 -19.78 3.90 -32.60
CA GLU A 516 -19.17 3.32 -33.81
C GLU A 516 -18.16 2.20 -33.52
N ASN A 517 -18.06 1.78 -32.25
CA ASN A 517 -17.32 0.60 -31.81
C ASN A 517 -17.91 -0.67 -32.46
N LEU A 518 -17.06 -1.47 -33.11
CA LEU A 518 -17.43 -2.80 -33.60
C LEU A 518 -17.21 -3.83 -32.48
N THR A 519 -18.14 -3.83 -31.51
CA THR A 519 -17.99 -4.52 -30.20
C THR A 519 -19.26 -5.24 -29.74
N GLY A 520 -19.15 -5.99 -28.64
CA GLY A 520 -20.29 -6.51 -27.90
C GLY A 520 -20.71 -5.57 -26.78
N TRP A 521 -22.02 -5.33 -26.64
CA TRP A 521 -22.60 -4.43 -25.64
C TRP A 521 -23.35 -5.20 -24.57
N LYS A 522 -23.16 -4.80 -23.31
CA LYS A 522 -23.86 -5.31 -22.14
C LYS A 522 -24.89 -4.27 -21.69
N PHE A 523 -26.15 -4.68 -21.65
CA PHE A 523 -27.26 -3.90 -21.12
C PHE A 523 -27.55 -4.43 -19.72
N ARG A 524 -27.49 -3.58 -18.69
CA ARG A 524 -27.80 -3.96 -17.30
C ARG A 524 -28.79 -2.99 -16.70
N THR A 525 -29.81 -3.55 -16.03
CA THR A 525 -30.90 -2.78 -15.44
C THR A 525 -31.12 -3.18 -13.98
N TRP A 526 -31.28 -2.18 -13.12
CA TRP A 526 -31.68 -2.37 -11.72
C TRP A 526 -33.03 -1.70 -11.48
N GLY A 527 -33.99 -2.45 -10.94
CA GLY A 527 -35.32 -1.95 -10.57
C GLY A 527 -35.43 -1.73 -9.06
N MET A 528 -36.02 -0.62 -8.64
CA MET A 528 -36.33 -0.29 -7.25
C MET A 528 -37.74 0.30 -7.09
N GLY A 529 -38.45 -0.15 -6.07
CA GLY A 529 -39.81 0.29 -5.76
C GLY A 529 -40.09 0.49 -4.28
N HIS A 530 -41.31 0.99 -3.99
CA HIS A 530 -41.76 1.27 -2.64
C HIS A 530 -41.61 0.07 -1.69
N GLY A 531 -41.13 0.32 -0.46
CA GLY A 531 -40.79 -0.72 0.51
C GLY A 531 -39.48 -1.47 0.20
N THR A 532 -38.59 -0.85 -0.60
CA THR A 532 -37.30 -1.40 -1.02
C THR A 532 -37.43 -2.64 -1.90
N LYS A 533 -38.55 -2.80 -2.62
CA LYS A 533 -38.69 -3.88 -3.60
C LYS A 533 -37.60 -3.74 -4.67
N VAL A 534 -36.72 -4.73 -4.81
CA VAL A 534 -35.56 -4.66 -5.73
C VAL A 534 -35.36 -5.91 -6.58
N GLY A 535 -34.73 -5.72 -7.74
CA GLY A 535 -34.24 -6.78 -8.62
C GLY A 535 -33.34 -6.22 -9.73
N GLU A 536 -32.64 -7.10 -10.44
CA GLU A 536 -31.83 -6.73 -11.60
C GLU A 536 -32.06 -7.68 -12.79
N GLY A 537 -31.69 -7.22 -13.99
CA GLY A 537 -31.80 -7.95 -15.26
C GLY A 537 -30.76 -7.48 -16.27
N THR A 538 -30.42 -8.33 -17.25
CA THR A 538 -29.42 -7.98 -18.28
C THR A 538 -29.80 -8.51 -19.66
N ALA A 539 -29.30 -7.85 -20.71
CA ALA A 539 -29.32 -8.31 -22.09
C ALA A 539 -27.96 -8.04 -22.77
N THR A 540 -27.74 -8.56 -23.97
CA THR A 540 -26.52 -8.35 -24.76
C THR A 540 -26.84 -8.18 -26.24
N ALA A 541 -26.06 -7.35 -26.94
CA ALA A 541 -26.12 -7.19 -28.40
C ALA A 541 -24.71 -7.02 -28.98
N VAL A 542 -24.56 -7.04 -30.30
CA VAL A 542 -23.28 -6.74 -30.99
C VAL A 542 -23.45 -5.67 -32.05
N THR A 543 -22.40 -4.89 -32.30
CA THR A 543 -22.32 -3.91 -33.38
C THR A 543 -21.31 -4.38 -34.42
N VAL A 544 -21.74 -4.56 -35.67
CA VAL A 544 -20.95 -5.27 -36.71
C VAL A 544 -21.11 -4.65 -38.10
N LYS A 545 -20.10 -4.89 -38.96
CA LYS A 545 -20.09 -4.68 -40.42
C LYS A 545 -19.59 -5.96 -41.10
N ASN A 546 -19.89 -6.16 -42.39
CA ASN A 546 -19.42 -7.35 -43.11
C ASN A 546 -18.01 -7.12 -43.69
N LEU A 547 -17.75 -5.95 -44.28
CA LEU A 547 -16.38 -5.48 -44.49
C LEU A 547 -15.98 -4.55 -43.34
N LEU A 548 -14.91 -4.89 -42.62
CA LEU A 548 -14.44 -4.07 -41.50
C LEU A 548 -12.92 -3.83 -41.54
N LEU A 549 -12.55 -2.64 -41.08
CA LEU A 549 -11.17 -2.18 -40.98
C LEU A 549 -10.78 -1.99 -39.51
N ARG A 550 -9.65 -2.57 -39.11
CA ARG A 550 -9.00 -2.35 -37.82
C ARG A 550 -7.68 -1.61 -38.05
N LEU A 551 -7.61 -0.39 -37.54
CA LEU A 551 -6.39 0.42 -37.47
C LEU A 551 -5.53 -0.07 -36.30
N GLN A 552 -4.23 -0.27 -36.55
CA GLN A 552 -3.24 -0.56 -35.51
C GLN A 552 -2.13 0.49 -35.55
N ALA A 553 -1.86 1.06 -34.39
CA ALA A 553 -0.84 2.04 -34.10
C ALA A 553 -0.48 1.92 -32.62
N PRO A 554 0.74 2.32 -32.19
CA PRO A 554 1.04 2.45 -30.78
C PRO A 554 0.19 3.57 -30.14
N ARG A 555 0.00 3.54 -28.82
CA ARG A 555 -0.86 4.51 -28.11
C ARG A 555 -0.35 5.95 -28.17
N PHE A 556 0.93 6.13 -28.43
CA PHE A 556 1.59 7.42 -28.58
C PHE A 556 2.74 7.31 -29.58
N PHE A 557 3.31 8.45 -29.95
CA PHE A 557 4.51 8.57 -30.76
C PHE A 557 5.59 9.38 -30.02
N VAL A 558 6.86 9.16 -30.34
CA VAL A 558 7.96 10.04 -29.96
C VAL A 558 8.63 10.53 -31.25
N GLU A 559 8.96 11.82 -31.31
CA GLU A 559 9.72 12.41 -32.42
C GLU A 559 11.01 11.61 -32.69
N LYS A 560 11.45 11.56 -33.95
CA LYS A 560 12.56 10.72 -34.45
C LYS A 560 12.30 9.20 -34.48
N ASP A 561 11.22 8.68 -33.90
CA ASP A 561 10.85 7.26 -34.04
C ASP A 561 10.44 6.91 -35.49
N GLU A 562 10.65 5.65 -35.87
CA GLU A 562 10.11 5.05 -37.09
C GLU A 562 9.17 3.91 -36.71
N VAL A 563 7.93 3.94 -37.21
CA VAL A 563 6.84 3.08 -36.75
C VAL A 563 6.14 2.40 -37.92
N VAL A 564 5.75 1.14 -37.76
CA VAL A 564 4.81 0.48 -38.67
C VAL A 564 3.38 0.72 -38.22
N LEU A 565 2.58 1.35 -39.07
CA LEU A 565 1.12 1.41 -38.93
C LEU A 565 0.49 0.29 -39.76
N SER A 566 -0.53 -0.38 -39.21
CA SER A 566 -1.15 -1.52 -39.88
C SER A 566 -2.66 -1.38 -40.01
N ALA A 567 -3.19 -1.77 -41.16
CA ALA A 567 -4.61 -2.03 -41.39
C ALA A 567 -4.83 -3.53 -41.45
N ASN A 568 -5.70 -4.08 -40.59
CA ASN A 568 -6.28 -5.41 -40.83
C ASN A 568 -7.69 -5.25 -41.40
N VAL A 569 -7.92 -5.84 -42.57
CA VAL A 569 -9.20 -5.81 -43.30
C VAL A 569 -9.79 -7.21 -43.28
N HIS A 570 -10.96 -7.37 -42.64
CA HIS A 570 -11.71 -8.63 -42.66
C HIS A 570 -12.88 -8.54 -43.62
N ASN A 571 -13.13 -9.62 -44.37
CA ASN A 571 -14.22 -9.75 -45.32
C ASN A 571 -15.17 -10.90 -44.91
N TYR A 572 -16.24 -10.57 -44.18
CA TYR A 572 -17.32 -11.50 -43.84
C TYR A 572 -18.42 -11.60 -44.91
N LEU A 573 -18.24 -11.00 -46.09
CA LEU A 573 -19.14 -11.22 -47.22
C LEU A 573 -18.95 -12.63 -47.79
N ALA A 574 -19.93 -13.11 -48.56
CA ALA A 574 -19.93 -14.46 -49.13
C ALA A 574 -19.01 -14.63 -50.36
N THR A 575 -18.36 -13.55 -50.81
CA THR A 575 -17.50 -13.52 -52.00
C THR A 575 -16.15 -12.89 -51.67
N SER A 576 -15.09 -13.36 -52.32
CA SER A 576 -13.79 -12.66 -52.31
C SER A 576 -13.95 -11.23 -52.85
N LYS A 577 -13.26 -10.27 -52.23
CA LYS A 577 -13.32 -8.84 -52.60
C LYS A 577 -11.93 -8.31 -52.88
N LYS A 578 -11.79 -7.54 -53.96
CA LYS A 578 -10.62 -6.71 -54.20
C LYS A 578 -10.81 -5.38 -53.50
N VAL A 579 -10.04 -5.13 -52.45
CA VAL A 579 -10.18 -3.96 -51.58
C VAL A 579 -9.05 -2.98 -51.87
N ARG A 580 -9.40 -1.70 -52.08
CA ARG A 580 -8.46 -0.59 -52.11
C ARG A 580 -8.28 -0.04 -50.69
N VAL A 581 -7.07 -0.15 -50.16
CA VAL A 581 -6.73 0.28 -48.80
C VAL A 581 -5.86 1.53 -48.86
N VAL A 582 -6.28 2.57 -48.14
CA VAL A 582 -5.68 3.91 -48.20
C VAL A 582 -5.34 4.40 -46.79
N LEU A 583 -4.13 4.90 -46.61
CA LEU A 583 -3.68 5.63 -45.42
C LEU A 583 -3.68 7.14 -45.70
N GLU A 584 -4.37 7.92 -44.88
CA GLU A 584 -4.37 9.38 -44.90
C GLU A 584 -3.76 9.92 -43.60
N LEU A 585 -2.76 10.79 -43.74
CA LEU A 585 -2.05 11.47 -42.65
C LEU A 585 -2.19 12.99 -42.82
N ASP A 586 -2.15 13.75 -41.71
CA ASP A 586 -2.18 15.22 -41.76
C ASP A 586 -0.90 15.87 -42.30
N GLY A 587 0.19 15.08 -42.43
CA GLY A 587 1.48 15.49 -42.98
C GLY A 587 2.29 16.46 -42.12
N LYS A 588 1.86 16.74 -40.88
CA LYS A 588 2.58 17.63 -39.95
C LYS A 588 3.40 16.88 -38.91
N VAL A 589 2.83 15.80 -38.38
CA VAL A 589 3.43 15.02 -37.28
C VAL A 589 4.04 13.70 -37.78
N LEU A 590 3.41 13.09 -38.80
CA LEU A 590 3.83 11.81 -39.39
C LEU A 590 4.16 11.98 -40.89
N GLU A 591 5.35 11.54 -41.29
CA GLU A 591 5.80 11.49 -42.68
C GLU A 591 5.78 10.03 -43.18
N PRO A 592 5.11 9.70 -44.29
CA PRO A 592 5.10 8.34 -44.83
C PRO A 592 6.40 8.01 -45.57
N LEU A 593 6.93 6.81 -45.34
CA LEU A 593 8.09 6.26 -46.05
C LEU A 593 7.68 5.36 -47.23
N ASP A 594 6.44 4.85 -47.21
CA ASP A 594 5.84 3.97 -48.22
C ASP A 594 4.72 4.65 -49.02
N ALA A 595 4.33 4.05 -50.14
CA ALA A 595 3.13 4.44 -50.87
C ALA A 595 1.85 4.23 -50.03
N LEU A 596 1.04 5.30 -49.92
CA LEU A 596 -0.15 5.38 -49.06
C LEU A 596 -1.36 4.55 -49.56
N GLU A 597 -1.41 4.17 -50.84
CA GLU A 597 -2.48 3.35 -51.42
C GLU A 597 -1.98 1.96 -51.80
N ARG A 598 -2.76 0.92 -51.48
CA ARG A 598 -2.51 -0.47 -51.91
C ARG A 598 -3.81 -1.18 -52.28
N PHE A 599 -3.73 -2.15 -53.19
CA PHE A 599 -4.84 -3.04 -53.53
C PHE A 599 -4.56 -4.45 -53.01
N VAL A 600 -5.54 -5.07 -52.37
CA VAL A 600 -5.42 -6.42 -51.79
C VAL A 600 -6.67 -7.23 -52.09
N ASP A 601 -6.50 -8.48 -52.50
CA ASP A 601 -7.59 -9.44 -52.67
C ASP A 601 -7.85 -10.16 -51.33
N VAL A 602 -9.01 -9.95 -50.73
CA VAL A 602 -9.42 -10.51 -49.42
C VAL A 602 -10.49 -11.58 -49.64
N ALA A 603 -10.15 -12.84 -49.35
CA ALA A 603 -11.03 -13.97 -49.52
C ALA A 603 -12.35 -13.85 -48.72
N SER A 604 -13.40 -14.57 -49.14
CA SER A 604 -14.63 -14.73 -48.37
C SER A 604 -14.33 -15.38 -47.02
N GLN A 605 -14.81 -14.78 -45.92
CA GLN A 605 -14.48 -15.16 -44.54
C GLN A 605 -12.98 -15.07 -44.21
N GLY A 606 -12.22 -14.31 -45.00
CA GLY A 606 -10.79 -14.10 -44.82
C GLY A 606 -10.44 -12.73 -44.22
N GLU A 607 -9.17 -12.57 -43.89
CA GLU A 607 -8.56 -11.30 -43.47
C GLU A 607 -7.27 -11.02 -44.25
N ALA A 608 -6.87 -9.76 -44.32
CA ALA A 608 -5.58 -9.36 -44.88
C ALA A 608 -5.00 -8.16 -44.14
N ARG A 609 -3.70 -8.23 -43.84
CA ARG A 609 -2.92 -7.18 -43.18
C ARG A 609 -2.15 -6.35 -44.20
N ILE A 610 -2.13 -5.03 -44.01
CA ILE A 610 -1.39 -4.06 -44.81
C ILE A 610 -0.58 -3.16 -43.88
N ASP A 611 0.73 -3.09 -44.11
CA ASP A 611 1.68 -2.36 -43.26
C ASP A 611 2.34 -1.18 -43.99
N TRP A 612 2.40 0.00 -43.36
CA TRP A 612 3.12 1.18 -43.84
C TRP A 612 4.13 1.66 -42.80
N ARG A 613 5.36 1.96 -43.22
CA ARG A 613 6.35 2.66 -42.40
C ARG A 613 6.12 4.16 -42.43
N VAL A 614 6.12 4.78 -41.25
CA VAL A 614 6.05 6.24 -41.06
C VAL A 614 7.17 6.70 -40.13
N ARG A 615 7.62 7.95 -40.28
CA ARG A 615 8.55 8.62 -39.36
C ARG A 615 7.81 9.71 -38.59
N VAL A 616 8.11 9.85 -37.30
CA VAL A 616 7.57 10.91 -36.45
C VAL A 616 8.48 12.14 -36.56
N VAL A 617 7.96 13.25 -37.08
CA VAL A 617 8.76 14.43 -37.47
C VAL A 617 8.53 15.67 -36.59
N SER A 618 7.53 15.68 -35.71
CA SER A 618 7.34 16.74 -34.71
C SER A 618 6.54 16.27 -33.50
N GLU A 619 6.56 17.06 -32.41
CA GLU A 619 5.55 16.93 -31.33
C GLU A 619 4.16 17.45 -31.79
N GLY A 620 3.08 16.95 -31.20
CA GLY A 620 1.71 17.37 -31.51
C GLY A 620 0.63 16.31 -31.28
N GLU A 621 -0.48 16.44 -32.00
CA GLU A 621 -1.52 15.40 -32.13
C GLU A 621 -1.46 14.86 -33.57
N ALA A 622 -1.15 13.58 -33.73
CA ALA A 622 -1.14 12.91 -35.02
C ALA A 622 -2.54 12.41 -35.38
N VAL A 623 -3.07 12.81 -36.53
CA VAL A 623 -4.33 12.25 -37.07
C VAL A 623 -4.00 11.14 -38.07
N VAL A 624 -4.38 9.91 -37.73
CA VAL A 624 -4.25 8.73 -38.61
C VAL A 624 -5.63 8.32 -39.08
N ARG A 625 -5.87 8.32 -40.39
CA ARG A 625 -7.10 7.79 -40.98
C ARG A 625 -6.77 6.68 -41.97
N MET A 626 -7.47 5.56 -41.86
CA MET A 626 -7.38 4.46 -42.82
C MET A 626 -8.75 4.22 -43.47
N LYS A 627 -8.74 3.77 -44.73
CA LYS A 627 -9.95 3.42 -45.51
C LYS A 627 -9.75 2.05 -46.16
N ALA A 628 -10.81 1.26 -46.22
CA ALA A 628 -10.91 0.00 -46.95
C ALA A 628 -12.15 0.08 -47.85
N LEU A 629 -11.94 0.19 -49.16
CA LEU A 629 -12.96 0.45 -50.16
C LEU A 629 -13.17 -0.78 -51.05
N SER A 630 -14.42 -1.18 -51.28
CA SER A 630 -14.78 -2.28 -52.19
C SER A 630 -16.00 -1.93 -53.05
N ASP A 631 -16.42 -2.85 -53.91
CA ASP A 631 -17.57 -2.74 -54.80
C ASP A 631 -18.94 -2.90 -54.10
N GLU A 632 -18.98 -3.29 -52.82
CA GLU A 632 -20.22 -3.62 -52.11
C GLU A 632 -20.35 -2.92 -50.74
N GLU A 633 -19.44 -3.17 -49.82
CA GLU A 633 -19.35 -2.47 -48.54
C GLU A 633 -17.99 -1.74 -48.42
N SER A 634 -17.93 -0.69 -47.60
CA SER A 634 -16.67 0.01 -47.33
C SER A 634 -16.61 0.50 -45.88
N ASP A 635 -15.41 0.60 -45.34
CA ASP A 635 -15.17 1.01 -43.98
C ASP A 635 -13.99 1.98 -43.88
N ALA A 636 -14.10 2.95 -43.00
CA ALA A 636 -13.06 3.92 -42.75
C ALA A 636 -13.02 4.25 -41.26
N MET A 637 -11.82 4.50 -40.74
CA MET A 637 -11.57 4.71 -39.32
C MET A 637 -10.54 5.81 -39.15
N GLN A 638 -10.79 6.73 -38.22
CA GLN A 638 -9.86 7.80 -37.86
C GLN A 638 -9.57 7.76 -36.37
N MET A 639 -8.31 7.87 -36.00
CA MET A 639 -7.86 8.01 -34.62
C MET A 639 -6.87 9.16 -34.48
N LYS A 640 -6.72 9.62 -33.24
CA LYS A 640 -5.81 10.70 -32.82
C LYS A 640 -4.86 10.15 -31.78
N PHE A 641 -3.58 10.46 -31.91
CA PHE A 641 -2.53 9.98 -31.00
C PHE A 641 -1.63 11.14 -30.56
N PRO A 642 -1.21 11.21 -29.29
CA PRO A 642 -0.21 12.18 -28.85
C PRO A 642 1.17 11.83 -29.43
N ALA A 643 1.88 12.83 -29.94
CA ALA A 643 3.29 12.74 -30.33
C ALA A 643 4.12 13.62 -29.40
N TYR A 644 5.03 13.02 -28.65
CA TYR A 644 5.91 13.72 -27.71
C TYR A 644 7.24 14.09 -28.38
N VAL A 645 7.81 15.23 -27.98
CA VAL A 645 9.17 15.66 -28.37
C VAL A 645 10.23 14.65 -27.93
N HIS A 646 11.24 14.43 -28.78
CA HIS A 646 12.46 13.74 -28.39
C HIS A 646 13.34 14.71 -27.59
N GLY A 647 13.19 14.65 -26.27
CA GLY A 647 13.92 15.55 -25.38
C GLY A 647 13.41 15.54 -23.95
N MET A 648 14.19 16.13 -23.06
CA MET A 648 13.78 16.31 -21.66
C MET A 648 14.46 17.49 -20.99
N LEU A 649 13.85 17.96 -19.90
CA LEU A 649 14.49 18.90 -18.99
C LEU A 649 15.55 18.18 -18.13
N LYS A 650 16.79 18.15 -18.61
CA LYS A 650 17.96 17.60 -17.93
C LYS A 650 18.50 18.62 -16.92
N THR A 651 19.05 18.14 -15.79
CA THR A 651 19.71 19.00 -14.78
C THR A 651 20.97 18.31 -14.30
N ASP A 652 22.12 18.89 -14.63
CA ASP A 652 23.41 18.50 -14.07
C ASP A 652 23.64 19.27 -12.77
N SER A 653 23.99 18.56 -11.70
CA SER A 653 24.12 19.10 -10.34
C SER A 653 25.51 18.86 -9.79
N PHE A 654 26.10 19.92 -9.24
CA PHE A 654 27.45 19.93 -8.69
C PHE A 654 27.42 20.51 -7.27
N SER A 655 28.25 19.99 -6.37
CA SER A 655 28.44 20.53 -5.03
C SER A 655 29.93 20.66 -4.73
N GLY A 656 30.29 21.66 -3.93
CA GLY A 656 31.68 21.89 -3.55
C GLY A 656 31.81 22.75 -2.29
N VAL A 657 33.00 22.70 -1.70
CA VAL A 657 33.40 23.51 -0.55
C VAL A 657 34.78 24.07 -0.84
N LEU A 658 34.88 25.39 -0.87
CA LEU A 658 36.14 26.11 -0.83
C LEU A 658 36.59 26.22 0.63
N ARG A 659 37.57 25.41 1.01
CA ARG A 659 38.01 25.28 2.40
C ARG A 659 38.88 26.46 2.85
N PRO A 660 39.08 26.69 4.17
CA PRO A 660 39.83 27.83 4.69
C PRO A 660 41.23 28.01 4.09
N GLU A 661 41.92 26.91 3.77
CA GLU A 661 43.25 26.85 3.16
C GLU A 661 43.29 27.09 1.64
N GLN A 662 42.15 27.04 0.96
CA GLN A 662 42.02 27.18 -0.49
C GLN A 662 41.62 28.62 -0.87
N GLN A 663 42.05 29.10 -2.05
CA GLN A 663 41.67 30.45 -2.54
C GLN A 663 40.71 30.41 -3.74
N ASN A 664 40.67 29.31 -4.49
CA ASN A 664 39.72 29.11 -5.58
C ASN A 664 39.21 27.66 -5.65
N ALA A 665 38.02 27.52 -6.23
CA ALA A 665 37.39 26.26 -6.57
C ALA A 665 36.76 26.41 -7.97
N SER A 666 36.73 25.33 -8.76
CA SER A 666 36.16 25.35 -10.10
C SER A 666 35.22 24.16 -10.33
N VAL A 667 34.25 24.37 -11.23
CA VAL A 667 33.33 23.36 -11.75
C VAL A 667 33.32 23.50 -13.27
N GLU A 668 33.56 22.39 -13.96
CA GLU A 668 33.40 22.28 -15.41
C GLU A 668 32.05 21.64 -15.73
N PHE A 669 31.35 22.20 -16.72
CA PHE A 669 30.10 21.65 -17.24
C PHE A 669 30.00 21.90 -18.75
N ASP A 670 29.10 21.19 -19.42
CA ASP A 670 28.87 21.32 -20.86
C ASP A 670 27.39 21.66 -21.11
N VAL A 671 27.12 22.56 -22.04
CA VAL A 671 25.77 22.94 -22.46
C VAL A 671 25.56 22.55 -23.92
N PRO A 672 24.63 21.62 -24.22
CA PRO A 672 24.47 21.09 -25.58
C PRO A 672 23.99 22.15 -26.57
N ALA A 673 24.39 21.99 -27.84
CA ALA A 673 23.88 22.83 -28.92
C ALA A 673 22.41 22.53 -29.22
N GLU A 674 22.07 21.24 -29.30
CA GLU A 674 20.72 20.69 -29.47
C GLU A 674 19.90 20.83 -28.18
N ARG A 675 19.29 22.00 -27.97
CA ARG A 675 18.44 22.30 -26.80
C ARG A 675 17.41 23.37 -27.12
N ARG A 676 16.39 23.53 -26.27
CA ARG A 676 15.51 24.73 -26.27
C ARG A 676 16.20 25.86 -25.48
N PRO A 677 16.71 26.94 -26.11
CA PRO A 677 17.55 27.92 -25.42
C PRO A 677 16.82 28.63 -24.27
N ASP A 678 15.56 28.99 -24.46
CA ASP A 678 14.75 29.72 -23.48
C ASP A 678 14.40 28.88 -22.23
N GLN A 679 14.66 27.57 -22.24
CA GLN A 679 14.58 26.66 -21.08
C GLN A 679 15.96 26.32 -20.48
N SER A 680 17.01 27.03 -20.87
CA SER A 680 18.36 26.88 -20.29
C SER A 680 18.54 27.78 -19.07
N ARG A 681 19.17 27.26 -18.01
CA ARG A 681 19.38 27.99 -16.76
C ARG A 681 20.59 27.45 -15.99
N VAL A 682 21.48 28.34 -15.58
CA VAL A 682 22.57 28.04 -14.64
C VAL A 682 22.29 28.79 -13.35
N GLU A 683 22.18 28.07 -12.23
CA GLU A 683 22.08 28.66 -10.89
C GLU A 683 23.23 28.17 -10.01
N VAL A 684 23.97 29.10 -9.42
CA VAL A 684 25.00 28.83 -8.41
C VAL A 684 24.53 29.41 -7.10
N ARG A 685 24.44 28.60 -6.04
CA ARG A 685 24.14 29.03 -4.67
C ARG A 685 25.38 28.87 -3.81
N TYR A 686 25.64 29.81 -2.91
CA TYR A 686 26.80 29.77 -2.01
C TYR A 686 26.49 30.31 -0.62
N SER A 687 27.16 29.74 0.38
CA SER A 687 27.07 30.16 1.78
C SER A 687 28.45 30.18 2.44
N PRO A 688 28.81 31.22 3.22
CA PRO A 688 30.07 31.29 3.98
C PRO A 688 30.04 30.47 5.28
N THR A 689 28.87 29.95 5.66
CA THR A 689 28.67 29.19 6.89
C THR A 689 27.46 28.27 6.78
N LEU A 690 27.43 27.25 7.63
CA LEU A 690 26.30 26.34 7.81
C LEU A 690 25.30 26.83 8.90
N ALA A 691 25.58 27.96 9.56
CA ALA A 691 24.79 28.51 10.67
C ALA A 691 23.30 28.76 10.40
N ALA A 692 22.93 29.06 9.15
CA ALA A 692 21.56 29.41 8.80
C ALA A 692 20.53 28.32 9.13
N ALA A 693 20.94 27.05 8.98
CA ALA A 693 20.08 25.90 9.24
C ALA A 693 19.63 25.75 10.71
N MET A 694 20.36 26.34 11.66
CA MET A 694 19.92 26.39 13.06
C MET A 694 18.62 27.20 13.19
N VAL A 695 18.46 28.27 12.41
CA VAL A 695 17.33 29.20 12.49
C VAL A 695 16.06 28.55 11.94
N ASP A 696 16.18 27.79 10.84
CA ASP A 696 15.06 27.12 10.16
C ASP A 696 14.37 26.05 11.04
N ALA A 697 15.09 25.46 12.00
CA ALA A 697 14.62 24.36 12.84
C ALA A 697 13.79 24.79 14.06
N LEU A 698 13.91 26.05 14.48
CA LEU A 698 13.38 26.53 15.75
C LEU A 698 11.84 26.68 15.79
N PRO A 699 11.12 27.00 14.70
CA PRO A 699 9.65 27.03 14.71
C PRO A 699 9.02 25.68 15.07
N TYR A 700 9.58 24.56 14.62
CA TYR A 700 9.08 23.21 14.94
C TYR A 700 9.09 22.94 16.46
N LEU A 701 10.16 23.37 17.14
CA LEU A 701 10.32 23.23 18.58
C LEU A 701 9.42 24.19 19.37
N ALA A 702 9.25 25.42 18.88
CA ALA A 702 8.46 26.46 19.55
C ALA A 702 6.94 26.18 19.54
N ASP A 703 6.42 25.62 18.44
CA ASP A 703 5.00 25.34 18.23
C ASP A 703 4.56 23.95 18.72
N TYR A 704 5.47 23.12 19.23
CA TYR A 704 5.15 21.75 19.64
C TYR A 704 4.06 21.73 20.73
N PRO A 705 2.92 21.02 20.54
CA PRO A 705 1.71 21.24 21.34
C PRO A 705 1.71 20.48 22.69
N TYR A 706 2.61 19.52 22.86
CA TYR A 706 2.70 18.68 24.04
C TYR A 706 3.77 19.20 25.03
N GLY A 707 3.75 18.70 26.27
CA GLY A 707 4.60 19.22 27.34
C GLY A 707 4.89 18.22 28.44
N CYS A 708 5.43 17.05 28.08
CA CYS A 708 6.17 16.21 29.03
C CYS A 708 7.44 16.95 29.52
N THR A 709 8.18 16.34 30.45
CA THR A 709 9.42 16.93 31.00
C THR A 709 10.45 17.28 29.92
N GLU A 710 10.71 16.38 28.96
CA GLU A 710 11.66 16.60 27.86
C GLU A 710 11.19 17.68 26.87
N GLN A 711 9.94 17.61 26.39
CA GLN A 711 9.37 18.62 25.49
C GLN A 711 9.38 20.02 26.10
N THR A 712 9.19 20.12 27.42
CA THR A 712 9.24 21.40 28.13
C THR A 712 10.62 22.05 28.03
N LEU A 713 11.69 21.25 28.08
CA LEU A 713 13.07 21.71 27.92
C LEU A 713 13.38 22.09 26.46
N ASN A 714 13.06 21.19 25.53
CA ASN A 714 13.37 21.36 24.10
C ASN A 714 12.58 22.48 23.42
N ARG A 715 11.49 22.95 24.02
CA ARG A 715 10.71 24.09 23.53
C ARG A 715 11.40 25.45 23.72
N PHE A 716 12.33 25.60 24.66
CA PHE A 716 13.03 26.87 24.90
C PHE A 716 14.55 26.79 24.79
N LEU A 717 15.17 25.65 25.14
CA LEU A 717 16.63 25.56 25.24
C LEU A 717 17.34 25.82 23.88
N PRO A 718 16.94 25.21 22.75
CA PRO A 718 17.58 25.48 21.46
C PRO A 718 17.39 26.92 20.99
N ALA A 719 16.24 27.53 21.28
CA ALA A 719 15.99 28.94 20.96
C ALA A 719 16.87 29.88 21.80
N ALA A 720 17.10 29.58 23.08
CA ALA A 720 18.03 30.31 23.93
C ALA A 720 19.49 30.17 23.47
N ILE A 721 19.91 28.96 23.09
CA ILE A 721 21.24 28.70 22.51
C ILE A 721 21.40 29.51 21.22
N THR A 722 20.48 29.39 20.25
CA THR A 722 20.59 30.09 18.98
C THR A 722 20.56 31.61 19.16
N GLN A 723 19.69 32.16 20.01
CA GLN A 723 19.68 33.61 20.25
C GLN A 723 20.99 34.10 20.89
N ASN A 724 21.57 33.34 21.83
CA ASN A 724 22.86 33.66 22.43
C ASN A 724 24.00 33.61 21.39
N THR A 725 24.01 32.60 20.51
CA THR A 725 24.96 32.49 19.41
C THR A 725 24.84 33.66 18.43
N LEU A 726 23.62 34.01 17.99
CA LEU A 726 23.37 35.17 17.11
C LEU A 726 23.80 36.50 17.77
N LYS A 727 23.54 36.66 19.07
CA LYS A 727 24.00 37.82 19.87
C LYS A 727 25.54 37.89 19.95
N LYS A 728 26.22 36.76 20.18
CA LYS A 728 27.70 36.66 20.19
C LYS A 728 28.33 36.96 18.82
N MET A 729 27.62 36.65 17.73
CA MET A 729 28.00 37.00 16.35
C MET A 729 27.81 38.49 16.03
N GLY A 730 27.19 39.28 16.91
CA GLY A 730 26.93 40.71 16.71
C GLY A 730 25.78 41.02 15.74
N VAL A 731 24.95 40.03 15.39
CA VAL A 731 23.89 40.19 14.39
C VAL A 731 22.62 40.74 15.04
N LYS A 732 22.00 41.75 14.40
CA LYS A 732 20.72 42.32 14.84
C LYS A 732 19.57 41.37 14.50
N LEU A 733 18.89 40.87 15.53
CA LEU A 733 17.76 39.92 15.39
C LEU A 733 16.64 40.45 14.48
N GLU A 734 16.31 41.75 14.59
CA GLU A 734 15.31 42.41 13.75
C GLU A 734 15.65 42.42 12.24
N ASP A 735 16.94 42.45 11.89
CA ASP A 735 17.38 42.50 10.49
C ASP A 735 17.34 41.10 9.85
N ILE A 736 17.49 40.04 10.66
CA ILE A 736 17.28 38.64 10.23
C ILE A 736 15.79 38.41 9.97
N GLU A 737 14.90 38.75 10.92
CA GLU A 737 13.45 38.54 10.81
C GLU A 737 12.87 39.15 9.51
N LYS A 738 13.31 40.35 9.15
CA LYS A 738 12.85 41.10 7.96
C LYS A 738 13.41 40.56 6.63
N LYS A 739 14.47 39.75 6.67
CA LYS A 739 15.24 39.28 5.50
C LYS A 739 15.61 37.79 5.56
N ILE A 740 14.73 36.93 6.08
CA ILE A 740 14.90 35.47 5.94
C ILE A 740 14.77 35.08 4.46
N THR A 741 15.83 35.27 3.68
CA THR A 741 16.09 34.50 2.47
C THR A 741 16.24 33.05 2.90
N ASN A 742 15.55 32.13 2.23
CA ASN A 742 15.80 30.72 2.46
C ASN A 742 17.24 30.41 1.99
N LEU A 743 18.14 30.25 2.96
CA LEU A 743 19.57 30.00 2.75
C LEU A 743 19.85 28.53 2.47
N ASN A 744 18.81 27.68 2.41
CA ASN A 744 18.94 26.30 1.92
C ASN A 744 19.49 26.31 0.48
N ALA A 745 20.76 25.89 0.34
CA ALA A 745 21.48 25.87 -0.93
C ALA A 745 20.95 24.80 -1.91
N GLN A 746 20.02 23.95 -1.47
CA GLN A 746 19.34 22.97 -2.31
C GLN A 746 18.12 23.57 -3.05
N GLU A 747 17.42 24.54 -2.47
CA GLU A 747 16.06 24.93 -2.92
C GLU A 747 16.01 25.86 -4.16
N ILE A 748 15.69 25.32 -5.34
CA ILE A 748 15.66 26.04 -6.63
C ILE A 748 14.29 26.68 -6.91
N GLY A 749 14.21 27.96 -7.28
CA GLY A 749 12.96 28.61 -7.76
C GLY A 749 12.75 30.08 -7.33
N ASP A 750 11.51 30.57 -7.41
CA ASP A 750 11.15 31.92 -6.91
C ASP A 750 10.87 31.91 -5.40
N ASP A 751 11.74 32.62 -4.66
CA ASP A 751 11.66 32.76 -3.21
C ASP A 751 10.35 33.47 -2.77
N LYS A 752 9.83 34.40 -3.59
CA LYS A 752 8.62 35.20 -3.26
C LYS A 752 7.33 34.39 -3.38
N GLY A 753 7.24 33.49 -4.35
CA GLY A 753 6.15 32.54 -4.52
C GLY A 753 6.06 31.55 -3.34
N ARG A 754 7.18 30.90 -2.98
CA ARG A 754 7.21 29.93 -1.87
C ARG A 754 6.96 30.56 -0.49
N ALA A 755 7.51 31.75 -0.24
CA ALA A 755 7.25 32.50 1.00
C ALA A 755 5.77 32.90 1.20
N ARG A 756 4.90 32.71 0.19
CA ARG A 756 3.43 32.85 0.30
C ARG A 756 2.71 31.54 0.61
N GLN A 757 3.27 30.38 0.25
CA GLN A 757 2.75 29.06 0.63
C GLN A 757 3.10 28.74 2.10
N TRP A 758 4.32 29.03 2.54
CA TRP A 758 4.83 28.71 3.88
C TRP A 758 4.42 29.73 4.96
N LYS A 759 3.15 30.14 5.00
CA LYS A 759 2.63 31.13 5.98
C LYS A 759 2.71 30.68 7.45
N ARG A 760 2.98 29.40 7.72
CA ARG A 760 2.97 28.80 9.07
C ARG A 760 4.13 29.25 9.97
N PHE A 761 5.26 29.71 9.40
CA PHE A 761 6.53 29.84 10.11
C PHE A 761 7.01 31.29 10.37
N ARG A 762 6.15 32.30 10.22
CA ARG A 762 6.57 33.72 10.35
C ARG A 762 6.81 34.23 11.77
N ARG A 763 6.50 33.45 12.81
CA ARG A 763 6.80 33.78 14.21
C ARG A 763 7.76 32.76 14.78
N SER A 764 9.04 33.09 14.81
CA SER A 764 10.03 32.37 15.61
C SER A 764 10.31 33.19 16.88
N PRO A 765 10.16 32.63 18.09
CA PRO A 765 10.37 33.37 19.34
C PRO A 765 11.80 33.87 19.51
N VAL A 766 12.75 33.30 18.75
CA VAL A 766 14.18 33.65 18.75
C VAL A 766 14.42 35.13 18.44
N PHE A 767 13.60 35.75 17.59
CA PHE A 767 13.74 37.15 17.19
C PHE A 767 13.03 38.13 18.14
N GLU A 768 11.96 37.68 18.81
CA GLU A 768 11.21 38.47 19.79
C GLU A 768 11.77 38.24 21.21
N GLU A 769 12.80 39.00 21.61
CA GLU A 769 13.54 38.81 22.89
C GLU A 769 12.62 38.63 24.10
N LYS A 770 11.60 39.48 24.25
CA LYS A 770 10.60 39.38 25.33
C LYS A 770 9.81 38.07 25.30
N VAL A 771 9.45 37.57 24.12
CA VAL A 771 8.71 36.30 23.96
C VAL A 771 9.61 35.12 24.34
N LEU A 772 10.89 35.16 23.96
CA LEU A 772 11.85 34.13 24.39
C LEU A 772 12.07 34.17 25.90
N ASP A 773 12.24 35.35 26.51
CA ASP A 773 12.38 35.50 27.96
C ASP A 773 11.14 34.96 28.71
N ASP A 774 9.93 35.24 28.20
CA ASP A 774 8.68 34.71 28.74
C ASP A 774 8.60 33.17 28.59
N MET A 775 9.03 32.62 27.44
CA MET A 775 9.10 31.17 27.20
C MET A 775 10.11 30.47 28.10
N VAL A 776 11.33 31.01 28.20
CA VAL A 776 12.42 30.48 29.06
C VAL A 776 11.99 30.52 30.52
N ARG A 777 11.45 31.64 31.02
CA ARG A 777 10.95 31.76 32.40
C ARG A 777 9.85 30.74 32.68
N THR A 778 8.92 30.55 31.75
CA THR A 778 7.81 29.59 31.88
C THR A 778 8.32 28.14 31.86
N GLY A 779 9.24 27.81 30.96
CA GLY A 779 9.87 26.49 30.85
C GLY A 779 10.66 26.10 32.10
N VAL A 780 11.54 26.99 32.58
CA VAL A 780 12.32 26.75 33.82
C VAL A 780 11.41 26.63 35.05
N ALA A 781 10.36 27.45 35.16
CA ALA A 781 9.38 27.34 36.24
C ALA A 781 8.61 26.00 36.19
N ARG A 782 8.22 25.55 34.98
CA ARG A 782 7.54 24.26 34.78
C ARG A 782 8.44 23.07 35.09
N LEU A 783 9.70 23.07 34.62
CA LEU A 783 10.69 22.04 34.98
C LEU A 783 10.95 22.00 36.48
N THR A 784 11.04 23.16 37.14
CA THR A 784 11.18 23.25 38.60
C THR A 784 9.97 22.65 39.31
N GLY A 785 8.75 22.91 38.83
CA GLY A 785 7.52 22.29 39.34
C GLY A 785 7.33 20.81 38.98
N MET A 786 8.17 20.25 38.11
CA MET A 786 8.22 18.83 37.76
C MET A 786 9.27 18.05 38.56
N GLN A 787 10.13 18.71 39.34
CA GLN A 787 11.14 18.05 40.15
C GLN A 787 10.50 17.35 41.35
N LEU A 788 10.80 16.06 41.54
CA LEU A 788 10.29 15.26 42.64
C LEU A 788 11.03 15.56 43.95
N SER A 789 10.52 15.03 45.08
CA SER A 789 11.04 15.33 46.42
C SER A 789 12.47 14.80 46.66
N ASP A 790 12.83 13.69 46.02
CA ASP A 790 14.18 13.09 46.04
C ASP A 790 15.23 13.89 45.24
N GLY A 791 14.78 14.83 44.39
CA GLY A 791 15.60 15.69 43.54
C GLY A 791 15.63 15.30 42.06
N GLY A 792 15.05 14.17 41.67
CA GLY A 792 15.03 13.71 40.27
C GLY A 792 13.80 14.20 39.49
N TRP A 793 13.68 13.72 38.24
CA TRP A 793 12.55 13.99 37.34
C TRP A 793 11.98 12.70 36.74
N GLY A 794 10.65 12.65 36.68
CA GLY A 794 9.89 11.67 35.91
C GLY A 794 9.53 12.15 34.51
N TRP A 795 8.75 11.34 33.78
CA TRP A 795 8.25 11.63 32.43
C TRP A 795 7.24 12.78 32.43
N PHE A 796 6.41 12.87 33.48
CA PHE A 796 5.45 13.94 33.72
C PHE A 796 5.57 14.48 35.17
N SER A 797 4.63 15.33 35.58
CA SER A 797 4.38 15.61 37.00
C SER A 797 2.97 15.17 37.37
N GLY A 798 2.86 14.35 38.42
CA GLY A 798 1.59 13.75 38.83
C GLY A 798 1.73 12.87 40.07
N TRP A 799 0.60 12.44 40.60
CA TRP A 799 0.55 11.44 41.68
C TRP A 799 0.90 10.06 41.10
N GLY A 800 1.87 9.37 41.72
CA GLY A 800 2.40 8.08 41.24
C GLY A 800 3.66 8.18 40.36
N GLU A 801 4.13 9.40 40.04
CA GLU A 801 5.38 9.59 39.28
C GLU A 801 6.62 9.29 40.13
N TYR A 802 7.66 8.73 39.50
CA TYR A 802 8.96 8.44 40.12
C TYR A 802 10.12 8.97 39.26
N SER A 803 11.27 9.21 39.90
CA SER A 803 12.46 9.74 39.22
C SER A 803 13.09 8.69 38.31
N TYR A 804 13.32 9.03 37.05
CA TYR A 804 13.95 8.15 36.07
C TYR A 804 15.35 8.67 35.71
N PRO A 805 16.40 7.81 35.69
CA PRO A 805 17.79 8.25 35.52
C PRO A 805 18.05 8.99 34.22
N HIS A 806 17.55 8.50 33.07
CA HIS A 806 17.72 9.18 31.79
C HIS A 806 17.06 10.56 31.78
N THR A 807 15.81 10.67 32.25
CA THR A 807 15.07 11.94 32.25
C THR A 807 15.71 12.95 33.21
N THR A 808 16.19 12.48 34.37
CA THR A 808 16.93 13.30 35.33
C THR A 808 18.24 13.82 34.72
N ALA A 809 19.03 12.95 34.07
CA ALA A 809 20.26 13.34 33.39
C ALA A 809 20.00 14.35 32.26
N TYR A 810 18.95 14.14 31.46
CA TYR A 810 18.57 15.03 30.37
C TYR A 810 18.16 16.43 30.86
N VAL A 811 17.38 16.51 31.94
CA VAL A 811 17.00 17.81 32.54
C VAL A 811 18.20 18.50 33.18
N VAL A 812 19.06 17.77 33.91
CA VAL A 812 20.27 18.35 34.53
C VAL A 812 21.22 18.89 33.45
N HIS A 813 21.48 18.13 32.39
CA HIS A 813 22.29 18.56 31.24
C HIS A 813 21.74 19.83 30.59
N GLY A 814 20.44 19.83 30.25
CA GLY A 814 19.80 21.00 29.63
C GLY A 814 19.77 22.22 30.53
N LEU A 815 19.66 22.06 31.85
CA LEU A 815 19.75 23.15 32.82
C LEU A 815 21.20 23.66 33.00
N GLN A 816 22.22 22.80 32.93
CA GLN A 816 23.63 23.20 32.86
C GLN A 816 23.89 24.05 31.60
N ILE A 817 23.44 23.59 30.42
CA ILE A 817 23.58 24.30 29.14
C ILE A 817 22.78 25.61 29.16
N ALA A 818 21.56 25.63 29.70
CA ALA A 818 20.75 26.83 29.87
C ALA A 818 21.51 27.88 30.71
N ARG A 819 22.05 27.48 31.86
CA ARG A 819 22.84 28.35 32.75
C ARG A 819 24.10 28.88 32.04
N ALA A 820 24.82 28.04 31.29
CA ALA A 820 25.98 28.44 30.49
C ALA A 820 25.61 29.44 29.36
N ASN A 821 24.34 29.44 28.92
CA ASN A 821 23.80 30.38 27.93
C ASN A 821 23.06 31.59 28.56
N GLY A 822 23.23 31.83 29.86
CA GLY A 822 22.72 33.03 30.55
C GLY A 822 21.30 32.92 31.11
N VAL A 823 20.68 31.74 31.04
CA VAL A 823 19.37 31.49 31.65
C VAL A 823 19.49 31.43 33.17
N LYS A 824 18.59 32.14 33.87
CA LYS A 824 18.52 32.13 35.34
C LYS A 824 17.88 30.83 35.85
N VAL A 825 18.72 29.83 36.12
CA VAL A 825 18.36 28.58 36.81
C VAL A 825 18.63 28.74 38.32
N ARG A 826 17.77 28.17 39.16
CA ARG A 826 17.99 28.12 40.62
C ARG A 826 19.04 27.08 40.99
N ASP A 827 20.03 27.45 41.79
CA ASP A 827 21.10 26.53 42.20
C ASP A 827 20.59 25.35 43.03
N ASP A 828 19.59 25.54 43.90
CA ASP A 828 19.04 24.47 44.74
C ASP A 828 18.32 23.38 43.92
N VAL A 829 17.67 23.77 42.83
CA VAL A 829 17.00 22.85 41.88
C VAL A 829 18.06 21.99 41.17
N LEU A 830 19.12 22.63 40.65
CA LEU A 830 20.16 21.94 39.89
C LEU A 830 21.03 21.03 40.79
N GLN A 831 21.42 21.51 41.98
CA GLN A 831 22.21 20.72 42.93
C GLN A 831 21.46 19.47 43.42
N ARG A 832 20.14 19.56 43.65
CA ARG A 832 19.32 18.38 44.00
C ARG A 832 19.29 17.32 42.89
N GLY A 833 19.25 17.75 41.63
CA GLY A 833 19.34 16.86 40.47
C GLY A 833 20.70 16.19 40.33
N ILE A 834 21.78 16.97 40.43
CA ILE A 834 23.16 16.46 40.43
C ILE A 834 23.36 15.44 41.56
N ALA A 835 22.94 15.77 42.78
CA ALA A 835 23.06 14.87 43.93
C ALA A 835 22.22 13.59 43.77
N TRP A 836 21.11 13.62 43.01
CA TRP A 836 20.35 12.42 42.66
C TRP A 836 21.15 11.52 41.69
N LEU A 837 21.75 12.11 40.65
CA LEU A 837 22.56 11.39 39.66
C LEU A 837 23.82 10.77 40.28
N GLN A 838 24.48 11.47 41.22
CA GLN A 838 25.62 10.92 41.96
C GLN A 838 25.22 9.64 42.73
N ARG A 839 24.13 9.67 43.50
CA ARG A 839 23.65 8.49 44.25
C ARG A 839 23.30 7.31 43.32
N TYR A 840 22.73 7.61 42.14
CA TYR A 840 22.48 6.59 41.13
C TYR A 840 23.79 6.00 40.60
N GLN A 841 24.79 6.83 40.27
CA GLN A 841 26.11 6.36 39.83
C GLN A 841 26.80 5.51 40.90
N ASP A 842 26.77 5.92 42.17
CA ASP A 842 27.33 5.16 43.30
C ASP A 842 26.71 3.75 43.39
N GLU A 843 25.40 3.64 43.16
CA GLU A 843 24.69 2.37 43.10
C GLU A 843 25.08 1.52 41.88
N GLN A 844 25.24 2.11 40.70
CA GLN A 844 25.73 1.40 39.51
C GLN A 844 27.18 0.91 39.71
N ILE A 845 28.07 1.73 40.28
CA ILE A 845 29.44 1.34 40.65
C ILE A 845 29.42 0.17 41.64
N ARG A 846 28.53 0.20 42.64
CA ARG A 846 28.34 -0.91 43.59
C ARG A 846 27.92 -2.18 42.86
N MET A 847 26.97 -2.12 41.94
CA MET A 847 26.52 -3.26 41.13
C MET A 847 27.63 -3.82 40.21
N LEU A 848 28.44 -2.95 39.60
CA LEU A 848 29.60 -3.31 38.77
C LEU A 848 30.71 -3.98 39.59
N LYS A 849 30.98 -3.49 40.80
CA LYS A 849 31.92 -4.10 41.75
C LYS A 849 31.40 -5.43 42.32
N ASN A 850 30.08 -5.56 42.48
CA ASN A 850 29.42 -6.78 42.95
C ASN A 850 29.47 -7.93 41.92
N ALA A 851 29.47 -7.65 40.62
CA ALA A 851 29.48 -8.68 39.57
C ALA A 851 30.68 -9.65 39.68
N LYS A 852 31.88 -9.13 39.96
CA LYS A 852 33.08 -9.95 40.22
C LYS A 852 32.96 -10.88 41.44
N LYS A 853 31.99 -10.63 42.32
CA LYS A 853 31.72 -11.38 43.56
C LYS A 853 30.40 -12.16 43.52
N GLN A 854 29.61 -12.03 42.43
CA GLN A 854 28.28 -12.61 42.29
C GLN A 854 27.32 -12.28 43.46
N ILE A 855 27.34 -11.02 43.92
CA ILE A 855 26.48 -10.52 45.01
C ILE A 855 25.31 -9.75 44.41
N GLU A 856 24.07 -10.12 44.70
CA GLU A 856 22.89 -9.36 44.24
C GLU A 856 22.63 -8.09 45.07
N PRO A 857 22.25 -6.97 44.43
CA PRO A 857 22.18 -6.75 42.98
C PRO A 857 23.57 -6.51 42.35
N TRP A 858 23.76 -6.96 41.11
CA TRP A 858 24.98 -6.80 40.30
C TRP A 858 24.69 -6.40 38.85
N LYS A 859 25.71 -5.90 38.15
CA LYS A 859 25.69 -5.47 36.74
C LYS A 859 27.02 -5.86 36.10
N GLU A 860 27.04 -6.58 34.99
CA GLU A 860 28.30 -7.07 34.40
C GLU A 860 29.19 -5.96 33.82
N ARG A 861 28.55 -5.06 33.07
CA ARG A 861 29.17 -4.03 32.24
C ARG A 861 28.48 -2.69 32.40
N ALA A 862 29.25 -1.62 32.31
CA ALA A 862 28.70 -0.28 32.17
C ALA A 862 28.01 -0.14 30.81
N ASP A 863 26.94 0.65 30.76
CA ASP A 863 26.09 0.83 29.57
C ASP A 863 26.01 2.30 29.12
N ASP A 864 25.23 2.56 28.06
CA ASP A 864 25.05 3.90 27.51
C ASP A 864 24.36 4.89 28.47
N LEU A 865 23.60 4.39 29.46
CA LEU A 865 23.01 5.22 30.51
C LEU A 865 24.07 5.69 31.49
N ASP A 866 24.96 4.78 31.91
CA ASP A 866 26.12 5.12 32.74
C ASP A 866 27.01 6.15 32.04
N ALA A 867 27.25 5.96 30.73
CA ALA A 867 28.02 6.88 29.90
C ALA A 867 27.40 8.29 29.85
N PHE A 868 26.07 8.37 29.69
CA PHE A 868 25.35 9.64 29.69
C PHE A 868 25.40 10.34 31.05
N ILE A 869 25.12 9.62 32.14
CA ILE A 869 25.14 10.16 33.51
C ILE A 869 26.54 10.65 33.88
N TYR A 870 27.57 9.88 33.53
CA TYR A 870 28.97 10.24 33.77
C TYR A 870 29.37 11.53 33.03
N MET A 871 28.90 11.72 31.78
CA MET A 871 29.10 12.97 31.05
C MET A 871 28.42 14.17 31.73
N VAL A 872 27.17 14.01 32.18
CA VAL A 872 26.40 15.07 32.84
C VAL A 872 27.01 15.48 34.19
N LEU A 873 27.59 14.53 34.92
CA LEU A 873 28.34 14.79 36.15
C LEU A 873 29.73 15.39 35.87
N ALA A 874 30.41 14.98 34.81
CA ALA A 874 31.65 15.64 34.36
C ALA A 874 31.42 17.10 33.94
N ASP A 875 30.27 17.44 33.32
CA ASP A 875 29.83 18.83 33.06
C ASP A 875 29.48 19.62 34.35
N ALA A 876 29.43 18.97 35.52
CA ALA A 876 29.32 19.59 36.84
C ALA A 876 30.66 19.66 37.60
N ASP A 877 31.78 19.38 36.91
CA ASP A 877 33.12 19.20 37.49
C ASP A 877 33.20 18.05 38.53
N ILE A 878 32.32 17.05 38.42
CA ILE A 878 32.25 15.86 39.29
C ILE A 878 32.74 14.65 38.48
N GLY A 879 33.98 14.23 38.72
CA GLY A 879 34.55 13.00 38.18
C GLY A 879 34.58 11.87 39.20
N ASP A 880 34.61 10.63 38.71
CA ASP A 880 34.77 9.42 39.51
C ASP A 880 35.67 8.42 38.77
N ASP A 881 36.74 7.98 39.42
CA ASP A 881 37.76 7.14 38.81
C ASP A 881 37.24 5.72 38.46
N ASP A 882 36.38 5.15 39.32
CA ASP A 882 35.86 3.80 39.16
C ASP A 882 34.93 3.71 37.92
N MET A 883 33.95 4.61 37.82
CA MET A 883 33.02 4.63 36.68
C MET A 883 33.74 4.95 35.37
N ARG A 884 34.71 5.88 35.37
CA ARG A 884 35.57 6.15 34.21
C ARG A 884 36.23 4.87 33.70
N ASP A 885 36.77 4.07 34.62
CA ASP A 885 37.56 2.91 34.28
C ASP A 885 36.69 1.70 33.93
N PHE A 886 35.46 1.59 34.46
CA PHE A 886 34.43 0.67 33.96
C PHE A 886 33.94 1.03 32.55
N LEU A 887 33.59 2.29 32.30
CA LEU A 887 33.21 2.76 30.96
C LEU A 887 34.35 2.57 29.94
N TYR A 888 35.59 2.82 30.34
CA TYR A 888 36.76 2.56 29.49
C TYR A 888 37.00 1.07 29.25
N ARG A 889 36.80 0.20 30.25
CA ARG A 889 36.84 -1.26 30.11
C ARG A 889 35.81 -1.74 29.09
N ASP A 890 34.58 -1.27 29.22
CA ASP A 890 33.41 -1.78 28.48
C ASP A 890 33.13 -1.03 27.17
N ARG A 891 33.98 -0.06 26.80
CA ARG A 891 33.83 0.83 25.64
C ARG A 891 33.51 0.15 24.31
N THR A 892 33.83 -1.13 24.13
CA THR A 892 33.49 -1.89 22.91
C THR A 892 32.02 -2.30 22.86
N SER A 893 31.35 -2.46 24.02
CA SER A 893 29.92 -2.77 24.15
C SER A 893 29.01 -1.54 24.09
N LEU A 894 29.52 -0.34 24.35
CA LEU A 894 28.74 0.90 24.26
C LEU A 894 28.28 1.17 22.82
N ALA A 895 27.09 1.75 22.64
CA ALA A 895 26.65 2.26 21.35
C ALA A 895 27.59 3.38 20.86
N VAL A 896 27.57 3.69 19.56
CA VAL A 896 28.37 4.81 19.01
C VAL A 896 27.97 6.14 19.67
N TYR A 897 26.68 6.27 20.01
CA TYR A 897 26.12 7.33 20.85
C TYR A 897 26.79 7.43 22.24
N GLY A 898 26.83 6.33 23.00
CA GLY A 898 27.46 6.28 24.34
C GLY A 898 28.96 6.55 24.31
N LYS A 899 29.67 6.03 23.29
CA LYS A 899 31.10 6.31 23.07
C LYS A 899 31.36 7.81 22.89
N ALA A 900 30.51 8.53 22.14
CA ALA A 900 30.67 9.97 21.93
C ALA A 900 30.42 10.78 23.22
N MET A 901 29.39 10.43 24.00
CA MET A 901 29.13 11.05 25.32
C MET A 901 30.28 10.79 26.32
N PHE A 902 30.79 9.56 26.37
CA PHE A 902 31.94 9.24 27.21
C PHE A 902 33.22 9.98 26.77
N GLY A 903 33.43 10.16 25.46
CA GLY A 903 34.49 11.02 24.92
C GLY A 903 34.37 12.47 25.38
N MET A 904 33.17 13.05 25.42
CA MET A 904 32.93 14.39 25.97
C MET A 904 33.32 14.48 27.44
N ALA A 905 32.99 13.46 28.24
CA ALA A 905 33.37 13.38 29.66
C ALA A 905 34.90 13.34 29.85
N LEU A 906 35.59 12.50 29.08
CA LEU A 906 37.06 12.39 29.10
C LEU A 906 37.74 13.71 28.67
N TYR A 907 37.19 14.40 27.67
CA TYR A 907 37.67 15.73 27.26
C TYR A 907 37.54 16.76 28.40
N ARG A 908 36.38 16.83 29.07
CA ARG A 908 36.17 17.69 30.25
C ARG A 908 37.19 17.43 31.35
N GLN A 909 37.45 16.16 31.64
CA GLN A 909 38.40 15.71 32.67
C GLN A 909 39.87 15.77 32.24
N LYS A 910 40.16 16.09 30.96
CA LYS A 910 41.51 16.17 30.36
C LYS A 910 42.24 14.82 30.29
N GLU A 911 41.48 13.73 30.19
CA GLU A 911 41.94 12.33 30.09
C GLU A 911 42.38 11.99 28.65
N THR A 912 43.44 12.65 28.18
CA THR A 912 43.87 12.63 26.76
C THR A 912 44.13 11.24 26.17
N GLU A 913 44.84 10.35 26.88
CA GLU A 913 45.16 9.00 26.37
C GLU A 913 43.91 8.12 26.16
N LYS A 914 42.96 8.19 27.11
CA LYS A 914 41.69 7.46 27.02
C LYS A 914 40.79 8.06 25.93
N LEU A 915 40.79 9.39 25.80
CA LEU A 915 40.07 10.10 24.75
C LEU A 915 40.56 9.69 23.35
N ASP A 916 41.88 9.66 23.11
CA ASP A 916 42.47 9.23 21.84
C ASP A 916 42.02 7.82 21.42
N MET A 917 41.88 6.89 22.38
CA MET A 917 41.35 5.55 22.13
C MET A 917 39.87 5.58 21.74
N ILE A 918 39.04 6.38 22.43
CA ILE A 918 37.63 6.54 22.09
C ILE A 918 37.45 7.18 20.70
N MET A 919 38.26 8.18 20.35
CA MET A 919 38.27 8.76 19.00
C MET A 919 38.60 7.70 17.94
N ARG A 920 39.61 6.85 18.16
CA ARG A 920 39.93 5.73 17.26
C ARG A 920 38.82 4.68 17.17
N ASN A 921 38.03 4.49 18.23
CA ASN A 921 36.87 3.59 18.20
C ASN A 921 35.68 4.19 17.44
N LEU A 922 35.47 5.51 17.51
CA LEU A 922 34.44 6.22 16.74
C LEU A 922 34.79 6.30 15.25
N ASP A 923 36.06 6.57 14.93
CA ASP A 923 36.54 6.73 13.55
C ASP A 923 36.39 5.47 12.67
N GLN A 924 36.24 4.27 13.27
CA GLN A 924 35.96 3.02 12.57
C GLN A 924 34.58 2.98 11.91
N PHE A 925 33.63 3.79 12.41
CA PHE A 925 32.27 3.88 11.89
C PHE A 925 32.10 5.01 10.88
N VAL A 926 33.12 5.85 10.67
CA VAL A 926 33.02 7.03 9.79
C VAL A 926 33.14 6.62 8.32
N VAL A 927 32.12 6.96 7.54
CA VAL A 927 32.11 6.85 6.07
C VAL A 927 32.21 8.25 5.48
N GLU A 928 33.08 8.43 4.49
CA GLU A 928 33.27 9.70 3.77
C GLU A 928 32.83 9.57 2.30
N ASP A 929 31.85 10.37 1.88
CA ASP A 929 31.54 10.58 0.46
C ASP A 929 32.32 11.78 -0.06
N LYS A 930 33.29 11.51 -0.95
CA LYS A 930 34.16 12.51 -1.56
C LYS A 930 33.49 13.35 -2.66
N GLU A 931 32.44 12.82 -3.29
CA GLU A 931 31.68 13.50 -4.36
C GLU A 931 30.70 14.51 -3.74
N ASN A 932 30.01 14.13 -2.66
CA ASN A 932 29.20 15.08 -1.89
C ASN A 932 30.00 15.89 -0.86
N GLN A 933 31.23 15.48 -0.53
CA GLN A 933 32.04 16.06 0.55
C GLN A 933 31.34 16.00 1.93
N SER A 934 30.60 14.92 2.17
CA SER A 934 29.89 14.63 3.42
C SER A 934 30.51 13.45 4.15
N ALA A 935 30.34 13.39 5.47
CA ALA A 935 30.82 12.30 6.31
C ALA A 935 29.73 11.92 7.31
N TRP A 936 29.62 10.64 7.65
CA TRP A 936 28.59 10.15 8.57
C TRP A 936 29.06 8.90 9.31
N LEU A 937 28.37 8.53 10.38
CA LEU A 937 28.58 7.31 11.14
C LEU A 937 27.67 6.21 10.58
N ASN A 938 28.25 5.12 10.08
CA ASN A 938 27.50 3.92 9.75
C ASN A 938 27.09 3.20 11.05
N LEU A 939 25.78 3.00 11.22
CA LEU A 939 25.18 2.36 12.40
C LEU A 939 24.43 1.06 12.07
N ASP A 940 24.60 0.52 10.85
CA ASP A 940 23.72 -0.45 10.15
C ASP A 940 23.43 -1.79 10.88
N ASN A 941 24.05 -2.06 12.02
CA ASN A 941 23.79 -3.24 12.85
C ASN A 941 23.91 -2.93 14.35
N GLY A 942 22.79 -2.62 15.01
CA GLY A 942 22.68 -2.61 16.48
C GLY A 942 23.54 -1.59 17.24
N ASN A 943 24.11 -0.59 16.57
CA ASN A 943 24.96 0.45 17.19
C ASN A 943 24.19 1.69 17.68
N TYR A 944 22.85 1.60 17.71
CA TYR A 944 21.94 2.52 18.38
C TYR A 944 21.67 2.05 19.81
N TRP A 945 21.34 2.96 20.72
CA TRP A 945 21.05 2.60 22.12
C TRP A 945 19.64 2.02 22.27
N TRP A 946 18.60 2.78 21.93
CA TRP A 946 17.22 2.29 21.86
C TRP A 946 16.39 3.15 20.91
N TYR A 947 15.29 2.63 20.35
CA TYR A 947 14.47 3.32 19.33
C TYR A 947 13.91 4.69 19.75
N TRP A 948 13.92 5.04 21.04
CA TRP A 948 13.45 6.33 21.57
C TRP A 948 14.58 7.24 22.14
N TYR A 949 15.78 6.69 22.39
CA TYR A 949 16.94 7.42 22.95
C TYR A 949 18.24 6.98 22.25
N GLY A 950 19.01 7.90 21.69
CA GLY A 950 20.21 7.58 20.91
C GLY A 950 19.87 7.20 19.46
N SER A 951 19.14 8.09 18.76
CA SER A 951 18.89 7.97 17.32
C SER A 951 20.19 8.13 16.51
N GLU A 952 20.13 7.87 15.19
CA GLU A 952 21.27 8.19 14.32
C GLU A 952 21.67 9.67 14.42
N TYR A 953 20.72 10.62 14.36
CA TYR A 953 21.03 12.04 14.34
C TYR A 953 21.57 12.50 15.70
N GLU A 954 21.11 11.91 16.80
CA GLU A 954 21.69 12.15 18.12
C GLU A 954 23.15 11.65 18.22
N ALA A 955 23.45 10.49 17.64
CA ALA A 955 24.83 9.96 17.58
C ALA A 955 25.75 10.84 16.72
N HIS A 956 25.28 11.26 15.53
CA HIS A 956 25.99 12.22 14.67
C HIS A 956 26.21 13.57 15.36
N ALA A 957 25.23 14.06 16.12
CA ALA A 957 25.31 15.33 16.82
C ALA A 957 26.31 15.28 18.01
N TYR A 958 26.30 14.24 18.85
CA TYR A 958 27.34 14.12 19.90
C TYR A 958 28.74 13.88 19.32
N TYR A 959 28.87 13.11 18.24
CA TYR A 959 30.15 12.98 17.53
C TYR A 959 30.61 14.33 16.97
N LEU A 960 29.71 15.14 16.42
CA LEU A 960 30.01 16.50 15.97
C LEU A 960 30.43 17.42 17.13
N LYS A 961 29.76 17.36 18.30
CA LYS A 961 30.16 18.12 19.50
C LYS A 961 31.58 17.73 19.94
N LEU A 962 31.88 16.43 20.00
CA LEU A 962 33.19 15.91 20.38
C LEU A 962 34.28 16.31 19.37
N MET A 963 34.02 16.14 18.07
CA MET A 963 34.93 16.59 17.01
C MET A 963 35.14 18.11 17.06
N SER A 964 34.10 18.91 17.36
CA SER A 964 34.22 20.37 17.46
C SER A 964 35.05 20.82 18.67
N ALA A 965 35.11 20.01 19.73
CA ALA A 965 35.92 20.27 20.92
C ALA A 965 37.39 19.79 20.77
N VAL A 966 37.61 18.70 20.03
CA VAL A 966 38.93 18.04 19.89
C VAL A 966 39.68 18.48 18.63
N ASP A 967 39.04 18.42 17.46
CA ASP A 967 39.61 18.80 16.16
C ASP A 967 38.54 19.46 15.24
N PRO A 968 38.13 20.71 15.55
CA PRO A 968 37.08 21.40 14.79
C PRO A 968 37.44 21.65 13.32
N LYS A 969 38.73 21.63 12.98
CA LYS A 969 39.23 21.91 11.62
C LYS A 969 39.39 20.65 10.77
N ASN A 970 39.07 19.47 11.32
CA ASN A 970 39.08 18.24 10.56
C ASN A 970 38.08 18.30 9.40
N THR A 971 38.46 17.71 8.26
CA THR A 971 37.58 17.62 7.09
C THR A 971 36.33 16.79 7.39
N LYS A 972 36.48 15.75 8.22
CA LYS A 972 35.37 14.91 8.70
C LYS A 972 34.31 15.74 9.44
N THR A 973 34.73 16.66 10.31
CA THR A 973 33.84 17.52 11.11
C THR A 973 32.89 18.29 10.20
N SER A 974 33.43 19.00 9.19
CA SER A 974 32.61 19.71 8.19
C SER A 974 31.70 18.79 7.36
N GLY A 975 32.15 17.56 7.09
CA GLY A 975 31.37 16.53 6.41
C GLY A 975 30.16 16.04 7.22
N VAL A 976 30.29 15.92 8.55
CA VAL A 976 29.19 15.55 9.45
C VAL A 976 28.14 16.65 9.54
N VAL A 977 28.55 17.92 9.55
CA VAL A 977 27.59 19.04 9.45
C VAL A 977 26.83 18.95 8.13
N LYS A 978 27.53 18.78 7.00
CA LYS A 978 26.90 18.65 5.68
C LYS A 978 25.92 17.46 5.61
N TYR A 979 26.27 16.32 6.19
CA TYR A 979 25.37 15.16 6.29
C TYR A 979 24.09 15.48 7.11
N LEU A 980 24.24 16.05 8.31
CA LEU A 980 23.11 16.41 9.16
C LEU A 980 22.17 17.40 8.47
N LEU A 981 22.70 18.35 7.69
CA LEU A 981 21.91 19.32 6.92
C LEU A 981 21.10 18.71 5.78
N ASN A 982 21.70 17.78 5.05
CA ASN A 982 21.09 17.11 3.91
C ASN A 982 19.95 16.16 4.34
N ASN A 983 20.02 15.59 5.54
CA ASN A 983 19.03 14.64 6.08
C ASN A 983 18.01 15.32 7.02
N ARG A 984 17.62 16.57 6.73
CA ARG A 984 16.54 17.27 7.43
C ARG A 984 15.17 16.98 6.80
N LYS A 985 14.20 16.56 7.59
CA LYS A 985 12.80 16.44 7.17
C LYS A 985 12.22 17.80 6.87
N HIS A 986 11.61 17.92 5.68
CA HIS A 986 11.03 19.15 5.15
C HIS A 986 11.99 20.36 5.27
N ALA A 987 13.30 20.15 5.07
CA ALA A 987 14.37 21.13 5.24
C ALA A 987 14.41 21.88 6.59
N THR A 988 13.69 21.41 7.61
CA THR A 988 13.44 22.16 8.85
C THR A 988 13.88 21.39 10.10
N TYR A 989 13.50 20.13 10.29
CA TYR A 989 13.75 19.40 11.55
C TYR A 989 14.21 17.94 11.32
N TRP A 990 14.62 17.23 12.38
CA TRP A 990 15.05 15.82 12.32
C TRP A 990 13.98 14.88 12.89
N ASN A 991 14.29 13.61 13.21
CA ASN A 991 13.27 12.63 13.60
C ASN A 991 12.45 13.01 14.86
N SER A 992 13.01 13.75 15.82
CA SER A 992 12.33 14.12 17.06
C SER A 992 12.65 15.55 17.55
N THR A 993 11.97 15.98 18.62
CA THR A 993 12.29 17.20 19.37
C THR A 993 13.69 17.15 19.98
N ARG A 994 14.15 15.97 20.43
CA ARG A 994 15.47 15.76 21.03
C ARG A 994 16.58 15.82 19.98
N ASP A 995 16.42 15.08 18.88
CA ASP A 995 17.32 15.12 17.70
C ASP A 995 17.51 16.57 17.24
N THR A 996 16.41 17.29 17.04
CA THR A 996 16.43 18.67 16.53
C THR A 996 17.11 19.62 17.51
N ALA A 997 16.85 19.48 18.82
CA ALA A 997 17.49 20.28 19.86
C ALA A 997 19.02 20.07 19.89
N LEU A 998 19.44 18.81 19.85
CA LEU A 998 20.84 18.41 19.94
C LEU A 998 21.63 18.71 18.66
N CYS A 999 21.03 18.59 17.47
CA CYS A 999 21.64 19.04 16.21
C CYS A 999 21.86 20.56 16.19
N VAL A 1000 20.90 21.35 16.70
CA VAL A 1000 21.05 22.82 16.83
C VAL A 1000 22.18 23.17 17.82
N GLU A 1001 22.29 22.45 18.93
CA GLU A 1001 23.41 22.65 19.88
C GLU A 1001 24.77 22.27 19.24
N ALA A 1002 24.85 21.12 18.58
CA ALA A 1002 26.07 20.66 17.92
C ALA A 1002 26.53 21.61 16.80
N PHE A 1003 25.60 22.25 16.08
CA PHE A 1003 25.92 23.31 15.13
C PHE A 1003 26.43 24.58 15.82
N ALA A 1004 25.88 24.97 16.97
CA ALA A 1004 26.39 26.10 17.73
C ALA A 1004 27.83 25.87 18.24
N ASP A 1005 28.13 24.66 18.74
CA ASP A 1005 29.47 24.24 19.15
C ASP A 1005 30.44 24.21 17.95
N TYR A 1006 30.01 23.70 16.80
CA TYR A 1006 30.80 23.68 15.56
C TYR A 1006 31.20 25.08 15.08
N LEU A 1007 30.26 26.02 15.05
CA LEU A 1007 30.52 27.40 14.63
C LEU A 1007 31.52 28.09 15.56
N ALA A 1008 31.39 27.87 16.87
CA ALA A 1008 32.31 28.41 17.87
C ALA A 1008 33.71 27.78 17.78
N GLY A 1009 33.81 26.47 17.55
CA GLY A 1009 35.08 25.75 17.41
C GLY A 1009 35.84 26.05 16.11
N THR A 1010 35.11 26.31 15.02
CA THR A 1010 35.70 26.62 13.70
C THR A 1010 36.04 28.09 13.49
N GLY A 1011 35.29 29.00 14.13
CA GLY A 1011 35.33 30.43 13.82
C GLY A 1011 34.53 30.82 12.57
N GLU A 1012 33.61 29.96 12.12
CA GLU A 1012 32.61 30.31 11.08
C GLU A 1012 31.61 31.39 11.56
N ASP A 1013 31.59 31.70 12.86
CA ASP A 1013 30.78 32.74 13.47
C ASP A 1013 31.15 34.17 13.00
N LYS A 1014 32.37 34.35 12.47
CA LYS A 1014 32.94 35.63 12.03
C LYS A 1014 33.59 35.58 10.65
N PRO A 1015 32.80 35.39 9.56
CA PRO A 1015 33.32 35.45 8.21
C PRO A 1015 33.73 36.88 7.84
N ASP A 1016 34.84 37.02 7.11
CA ASP A 1016 35.30 38.27 6.51
C ASP A 1016 35.94 37.92 5.16
N MET A 1017 35.17 38.06 4.08
CA MET A 1017 35.60 37.67 2.74
C MET A 1017 34.91 38.44 1.61
N THR A 1018 35.59 38.54 0.47
CA THR A 1018 34.98 38.86 -0.82
C THR A 1018 35.00 37.62 -1.69
N LEU A 1019 33.82 37.22 -2.20
CA LEU A 1019 33.65 36.11 -3.13
C LEU A 1019 33.42 36.66 -4.54
N GLU A 1020 34.27 36.27 -5.48
CA GLU A 1020 34.18 36.61 -6.91
C GLU A 1020 33.78 35.35 -7.69
N LEU A 1021 32.71 35.43 -8.49
CA LEU A 1021 32.27 34.35 -9.36
C LEU A 1021 32.61 34.70 -10.82
N PHE A 1022 33.36 33.82 -11.46
CA PHE A 1022 33.75 33.91 -12.86
C PHE A 1022 33.10 32.77 -13.65
N LEU A 1023 32.70 33.06 -14.89
CA LEU A 1023 32.34 32.06 -15.89
C LEU A 1023 33.24 32.31 -17.10
N ASP A 1024 34.00 31.31 -17.51
CA ASP A 1024 34.96 31.36 -18.62
C ASP A 1024 35.96 32.53 -18.51
N GLY A 1025 36.45 32.78 -17.29
CA GLY A 1025 37.36 33.87 -16.97
C GLY A 1025 36.72 35.28 -16.95
N LYS A 1026 35.45 35.43 -17.32
CA LYS A 1026 34.69 36.68 -17.19
C LYS A 1026 34.03 36.77 -15.81
N LYS A 1027 34.30 37.85 -15.06
CA LYS A 1027 33.65 38.09 -13.76
C LYS A 1027 32.15 38.33 -13.97
N GLN A 1028 31.33 37.45 -13.41
CA GLN A 1028 29.86 37.56 -13.44
C GLN A 1028 29.33 38.27 -12.20
N LYS A 1029 29.95 38.02 -11.03
CA LYS A 1029 29.49 38.58 -9.75
C LYS A 1029 30.64 38.78 -8.76
N GLU A 1030 30.46 39.73 -7.86
CA GLU A 1030 31.31 39.99 -6.70
C GLU A 1030 30.40 40.26 -5.50
N VAL A 1031 30.64 39.58 -4.38
CA VAL A 1031 29.86 39.71 -3.15
C VAL A 1031 30.80 39.83 -1.96
N LYS A 1032 30.61 40.86 -1.13
CA LYS A 1032 31.30 41.02 0.15
C LYS A 1032 30.45 40.40 1.25
N ILE A 1033 31.08 39.61 2.11
CA ILE A 1033 30.46 38.84 3.18
C ILE A 1033 31.19 39.18 4.48
N SER A 1034 30.44 39.64 5.47
CA SER A 1034 30.91 39.94 6.82
C SER A 1034 29.88 39.46 7.86
N SER A 1035 30.25 39.43 9.15
CA SER A 1035 29.29 39.17 10.24
C SER A 1035 28.04 40.04 10.17
N GLU A 1036 28.16 41.30 9.74
CA GLU A 1036 27.04 42.25 9.69
C GLU A 1036 26.01 41.91 8.61
N ASN A 1037 26.42 41.28 7.50
CA ASN A 1037 25.54 40.98 6.37
C ASN A 1037 25.28 39.49 6.13
N LEU A 1038 25.71 38.62 7.06
CA LEU A 1038 25.69 37.16 6.97
C LEU A 1038 24.34 36.53 6.62
N PHE A 1039 23.23 37.18 6.94
CA PHE A 1039 21.87 36.72 6.63
C PHE A 1039 21.17 37.55 5.53
N THR A 1040 21.91 38.46 4.89
CA THR A 1040 21.33 39.48 3.98
C THR A 1040 22.14 39.71 2.69
N PHE A 1041 23.28 39.04 2.55
CA PHE A 1041 24.05 39.03 1.31
C PHE A 1041 23.30 38.29 0.20
N ASP A 1042 23.57 38.66 -1.05
CA ASP A 1042 22.95 37.99 -2.19
C ASP A 1042 23.68 36.67 -2.48
N ASN A 1043 23.04 35.55 -2.13
CA ASN A 1043 23.61 34.21 -2.07
C ASN A 1043 23.56 33.40 -3.37
N LYS A 1044 23.09 33.98 -4.48
CA LYS A 1044 22.90 33.23 -5.74
C LYS A 1044 23.34 33.98 -7.00
N LEU A 1045 23.94 33.27 -7.95
CA LEU A 1045 24.12 33.71 -9.33
C LEU A 1045 23.13 32.94 -10.20
N VAL A 1046 22.36 33.63 -11.03
CA VAL A 1046 21.41 33.00 -11.97
C VAL A 1046 21.65 33.58 -13.37
N LEU A 1047 21.89 32.69 -14.34
CA LEU A 1047 21.92 32.97 -15.76
C LEU A 1047 20.80 32.16 -16.43
N SER A 1048 20.12 32.70 -17.43
CA SER A 1048 18.96 32.03 -18.05
C SER A 1048 18.78 32.38 -19.52
N GLY A 1049 18.12 31.49 -20.25
CA GLY A 1049 17.84 31.68 -21.67
C GLY A 1049 19.13 31.77 -22.48
N ARG A 1050 19.23 32.84 -23.29
CA ARG A 1050 20.35 33.07 -24.21
C ARG A 1050 21.66 33.48 -23.53
N ASP A 1051 21.63 33.86 -22.26
CA ASP A 1051 22.84 34.12 -21.46
C ASP A 1051 23.60 32.82 -21.12
N VAL A 1052 22.94 31.66 -21.28
CA VAL A 1052 23.57 30.33 -21.19
C VAL A 1052 23.96 29.88 -22.61
N THR A 1053 25.20 30.21 -22.97
CA THR A 1053 25.88 29.78 -24.21
C THR A 1053 26.07 28.27 -24.29
N THR A 1054 26.54 27.79 -25.45
CA THR A 1054 26.73 26.37 -25.77
C THR A 1054 28.21 25.98 -25.73
N GLY A 1055 28.48 24.73 -25.34
CA GLY A 1055 29.81 24.13 -25.23
C GLY A 1055 30.29 24.01 -23.78
N LYS A 1056 31.60 23.79 -23.63
CA LYS A 1056 32.25 23.64 -22.32
C LYS A 1056 32.40 24.98 -21.62
N HIS A 1057 32.03 25.00 -20.35
CA HIS A 1057 32.06 26.16 -19.49
C HIS A 1057 32.80 25.85 -18.19
N THR A 1058 33.58 26.81 -17.70
CA THR A 1058 34.29 26.72 -16.42
C THR A 1058 33.77 27.82 -15.48
N LEU A 1059 33.04 27.40 -14.46
CA LEU A 1059 32.67 28.24 -13.33
C LEU A 1059 33.82 28.24 -12.32
N GLU A 1060 34.35 29.41 -11.97
CA GLU A 1060 35.38 29.55 -10.93
C GLU A 1060 34.89 30.48 -9.81
N LEU A 1061 34.97 29.99 -8.57
CA LEU A 1061 34.72 30.77 -7.35
C LEU A 1061 36.08 31.14 -6.75
N ARG A 1062 36.36 32.43 -6.58
CA ARG A 1062 37.58 32.94 -5.94
C ARG A 1062 37.23 33.68 -4.66
N ARG A 1063 37.88 33.33 -3.55
CA ARG A 1063 37.70 33.99 -2.24
C ARG A 1063 38.92 34.85 -1.93
N LYS A 1064 38.68 36.04 -1.41
CA LYS A 1064 39.67 36.93 -0.79
C LYS A 1064 39.26 37.18 0.66
N GLY A 1065 39.86 36.50 1.63
CA GLY A 1065 39.49 36.62 3.04
C GLY A 1065 39.63 35.32 3.82
N LYS A 1066 38.86 35.19 4.91
CA LYS A 1066 38.86 34.05 5.84
C LYS A 1066 37.45 33.45 6.01
N GLY A 1067 37.41 32.14 6.26
CA GLY A 1067 36.18 31.34 6.34
C GLY A 1067 35.99 30.44 5.11
N PRO A 1068 35.24 29.33 5.22
CA PRO A 1068 34.92 28.45 4.10
C PRO A 1068 33.85 29.07 3.20
N VAL A 1069 33.68 28.52 1.99
CA VAL A 1069 32.50 28.80 1.13
C VAL A 1069 31.94 27.49 0.61
N TYR A 1070 30.76 27.11 1.11
CA TYR A 1070 29.97 26.00 0.60
C TYR A 1070 29.20 26.47 -0.64
N PHE A 1071 29.15 25.68 -1.71
CA PHE A 1071 28.42 26.05 -2.91
C PHE A 1071 27.81 24.84 -3.65
N ASN A 1072 26.70 25.09 -4.33
CA ASN A 1072 26.06 24.17 -5.28
C ASN A 1072 25.91 24.88 -6.62
N ALA A 1073 26.05 24.16 -7.73
CA ALA A 1073 25.76 24.65 -9.08
C ALA A 1073 24.80 23.70 -9.79
N TYR A 1074 23.79 24.27 -10.45
CA TYR A 1074 22.74 23.57 -11.17
C TYR A 1074 22.68 24.06 -12.60
N VAL A 1075 22.89 23.17 -13.56
CA VAL A 1075 22.85 23.46 -15.00
C VAL A 1075 21.66 22.71 -15.58
N THR A 1076 20.55 23.43 -15.76
CA THR A 1076 19.32 22.90 -16.33
C THR A 1076 19.19 23.31 -17.79
N ASN A 1077 18.84 22.38 -18.66
CA ASN A 1077 18.49 22.67 -20.06
C ASN A 1077 17.46 21.65 -20.57
N PHE A 1078 16.62 22.04 -21.52
CA PHE A 1078 15.79 21.10 -22.25
C PHE A 1078 16.60 20.58 -23.44
N THR A 1079 17.29 19.46 -23.26
CA THR A 1079 18.11 18.83 -24.31
C THR A 1079 17.23 18.16 -25.37
N LEU A 1080 17.70 18.22 -26.61
CA LEU A 1080 17.15 17.59 -27.81
C LEU A 1080 18.20 16.66 -28.49
N GLU A 1081 19.35 16.46 -27.83
CA GLU A 1081 20.44 15.58 -28.30
C GLU A 1081 19.91 14.19 -28.63
N ASP A 1082 20.42 13.56 -29.71
CA ASP A 1082 19.93 12.25 -30.16
C ASP A 1082 20.18 11.08 -29.16
N TYR A 1083 21.07 11.24 -28.19
CA TYR A 1083 21.27 10.28 -27.11
C TYR A 1083 21.42 11.03 -25.78
N ILE A 1084 20.37 10.99 -24.96
CA ILE A 1084 20.34 11.73 -23.69
C ILE A 1084 21.04 10.93 -22.59
N LYS A 1085 22.13 11.49 -22.05
CA LYS A 1085 22.95 10.87 -20.99
C LYS A 1085 22.36 11.04 -19.59
N LYS A 1086 22.64 10.09 -18.71
CA LYS A 1086 22.30 10.17 -17.27
C LYS A 1086 22.87 11.41 -16.59
N ALA A 1087 22.13 11.92 -15.61
CA ALA A 1087 22.56 12.96 -14.68
C ALA A 1087 21.92 12.73 -13.31
N GLY A 1088 22.50 13.32 -12.27
CA GLY A 1088 22.05 13.17 -10.88
C GLY A 1088 23.23 13.10 -9.91
N LEU A 1089 23.14 13.87 -8.83
CA LEU A 1089 24.17 13.93 -7.78
C LEU A 1089 23.78 13.08 -6.56
N GLU A 1090 22.61 13.40 -5.99
CA GLU A 1090 22.08 12.87 -4.72
C GLU A 1090 21.31 11.55 -4.88
N VAL A 1091 20.57 11.44 -5.97
CA VAL A 1091 19.92 10.21 -6.44
C VAL A 1091 20.53 9.91 -7.81
N LYS A 1092 20.81 8.64 -8.08
CA LYS A 1092 21.31 8.17 -9.38
C LYS A 1092 20.44 7.00 -9.84
N VAL A 1093 20.02 7.04 -11.11
CA VAL A 1093 19.20 5.99 -11.72
C VAL A 1093 19.98 5.34 -12.85
N ASN A 1094 20.13 4.03 -12.79
CA ASN A 1094 20.70 3.23 -13.85
C ASN A 1094 19.66 2.22 -14.32
N ARG A 1095 19.04 2.52 -15.47
CA ARG A 1095 18.03 1.66 -16.10
C ARG A 1095 18.71 0.58 -16.94
N LYS A 1096 18.22 -0.65 -16.82
CA LYS A 1096 18.67 -1.80 -17.60
C LYS A 1096 17.49 -2.55 -18.20
N TYR A 1097 17.68 -3.08 -19.39
CA TYR A 1097 16.69 -3.89 -20.10
C TYR A 1097 17.20 -5.34 -20.18
N TYR A 1098 16.30 -6.29 -19.89
CA TYR A 1098 16.59 -7.71 -19.89
C TYR A 1098 15.58 -8.45 -20.74
N LYS A 1099 16.02 -9.06 -21.85
CA LYS A 1099 15.20 -10.03 -22.56
C LYS A 1099 14.94 -11.21 -21.61
N LEU A 1100 13.67 -11.57 -21.44
CA LEU A 1100 13.28 -12.74 -20.66
C LEU A 1100 13.23 -13.96 -21.58
N VAL A 1101 14.12 -14.92 -21.33
CA VAL A 1101 14.11 -16.23 -22.02
C VAL A 1101 13.59 -17.27 -21.04
N GLN A 1102 12.48 -17.92 -21.37
CA GLN A 1102 11.89 -18.94 -20.50
C GLN A 1102 12.83 -20.16 -20.39
N VAL A 1103 13.02 -20.68 -19.18
CA VAL A 1103 13.87 -21.85 -18.90
C VAL A 1103 13.12 -22.89 -18.06
N ASP A 1104 13.20 -24.15 -18.48
CA ASP A 1104 12.71 -25.30 -17.69
C ASP A 1104 13.53 -25.42 -16.40
N LYS A 1105 12.95 -24.99 -15.27
CA LYS A 1105 13.57 -25.15 -13.95
C LYS A 1105 12.60 -25.76 -12.95
N SER A 1106 13.09 -26.73 -12.18
CA SER A 1106 12.39 -27.28 -11.03
C SER A 1106 13.02 -26.84 -9.71
N THR A 1107 12.20 -26.81 -8.66
CA THR A 1107 12.60 -26.43 -7.29
C THR A 1107 12.11 -27.49 -6.31
N HIS A 1108 12.86 -27.71 -5.22
CA HIS A 1108 12.49 -28.71 -4.23
C HIS A 1108 11.57 -28.10 -3.16
N VAL A 1109 10.32 -28.55 -3.12
CA VAL A 1109 9.31 -28.15 -2.12
C VAL A 1109 9.01 -29.28 -1.14
N ARG A 1110 8.47 -28.93 0.03
CA ARG A 1110 8.12 -29.90 1.09
C ARG A 1110 6.74 -30.52 0.83
N GLY A 1111 6.71 -31.79 0.45
CA GLY A 1111 5.48 -32.57 0.25
C GLY A 1111 4.75 -32.88 1.57
N SER A 1112 3.54 -33.46 1.47
CA SER A 1112 2.63 -33.70 2.61
C SER A 1112 3.18 -34.57 3.75
N ARG A 1113 4.25 -35.35 3.53
CA ARG A 1113 4.92 -36.16 4.56
C ARG A 1113 6.29 -35.61 4.98
N GLY A 1114 6.62 -34.39 4.54
CA GLY A 1114 7.88 -33.71 4.85
C GLY A 1114 9.03 -33.99 3.88
N GLN A 1115 8.81 -34.80 2.83
CA GLN A 1115 9.82 -35.12 1.82
C GLN A 1115 10.06 -33.96 0.84
N ALA A 1116 11.28 -33.82 0.31
CA ALA A 1116 11.59 -32.86 -0.74
C ALA A 1116 11.15 -33.39 -2.12
N VAL A 1117 10.29 -32.66 -2.84
CA VAL A 1117 9.76 -33.04 -4.16
C VAL A 1117 10.10 -31.95 -5.18
N SER A 1118 10.54 -32.35 -6.37
CA SER A 1118 10.93 -31.46 -7.46
C SER A 1118 9.71 -30.96 -8.24
N GLN A 1119 9.32 -29.70 -8.05
CA GLN A 1119 8.18 -29.02 -8.65
C GLN A 1119 8.64 -28.10 -9.80
N LYS A 1120 7.98 -28.15 -10.98
CA LYS A 1120 8.25 -27.19 -12.06
C LYS A 1120 7.75 -25.80 -11.68
N VAL A 1121 8.55 -24.77 -11.95
CA VAL A 1121 8.21 -23.37 -11.71
C VAL A 1121 8.46 -22.55 -12.97
N GLU A 1122 7.58 -21.60 -13.25
CA GLU A 1122 7.79 -20.63 -14.32
C GLU A 1122 9.00 -19.76 -13.98
N LYS A 1123 10.08 -19.89 -14.76
CA LYS A 1123 11.34 -19.21 -14.52
C LYS A 1123 11.87 -18.65 -15.83
N TYR A 1124 12.25 -17.38 -15.79
CA TYR A 1124 12.94 -16.71 -16.87
C TYR A 1124 14.43 -16.56 -16.53
N GLU A 1125 15.28 -16.78 -17.53
CA GLU A 1125 16.65 -16.32 -17.56
C GLU A 1125 16.66 -14.87 -18.08
N ARG A 1126 17.32 -13.98 -17.34
CA ARG A 1126 17.42 -12.55 -17.66
C ARG A 1126 18.68 -12.32 -18.51
N GLN A 1127 18.52 -11.94 -19.77
CA GLN A 1127 19.62 -11.61 -20.67
C GLN A 1127 19.66 -10.10 -20.93
N GLU A 1128 20.69 -9.41 -20.43
CA GLU A 1128 20.82 -7.95 -20.57
C GLU A 1128 20.98 -7.56 -22.06
N ILE A 1129 20.17 -6.62 -22.54
CA ILE A 1129 20.20 -6.14 -23.93
C ILE A 1129 20.82 -4.74 -24.04
N PRO A 1130 21.73 -4.49 -25.01
CA PRO A 1130 22.37 -3.20 -25.21
C PRO A 1130 21.48 -2.21 -25.98
N ASP A 1131 21.96 -0.97 -26.11
CA ASP A 1131 21.40 0.02 -27.03
C ASP A 1131 21.38 -0.49 -28.49
N LEU A 1132 20.34 -0.09 -29.23
CA LEU A 1132 20.00 -0.53 -30.58
C LEU A 1132 19.73 -2.04 -30.75
N ALA A 1133 19.53 -2.78 -29.65
CA ALA A 1133 19.15 -4.19 -29.70
C ALA A 1133 17.85 -4.44 -30.49
N MET A 1134 17.83 -5.57 -31.19
CA MET A 1134 16.71 -6.04 -32.01
C MET A 1134 15.93 -7.12 -31.26
N LEU A 1135 14.62 -6.93 -31.19
CA LEU A 1135 13.65 -7.84 -30.57
C LEU A 1135 12.59 -8.23 -31.58
N LYS A 1136 11.95 -9.38 -31.37
CA LYS A 1136 10.77 -9.77 -32.16
C LYS A 1136 9.49 -9.35 -31.47
N SER A 1137 8.48 -9.00 -32.25
CA SER A 1137 7.10 -8.81 -31.79
C SER A 1137 6.65 -10.01 -30.93
N GLY A 1138 5.98 -9.74 -29.82
CA GLY A 1138 5.58 -10.72 -28.80
C GLY A 1138 6.60 -11.00 -27.69
N GLN A 1139 7.89 -10.65 -27.85
CA GLN A 1139 8.93 -10.96 -26.85
C GLN A 1139 8.78 -10.16 -25.56
N LEU A 1140 8.99 -10.84 -24.42
CA LEU A 1140 8.99 -10.26 -23.09
C LEU A 1140 10.35 -9.65 -22.72
N VAL A 1141 10.29 -8.47 -22.11
CA VAL A 1141 11.44 -7.71 -21.61
C VAL A 1141 11.14 -7.24 -20.19
N GLU A 1142 12.09 -7.43 -19.28
CA GLU A 1142 12.05 -6.91 -17.92
C GLU A 1142 12.97 -5.70 -17.81
N ILE A 1143 12.45 -4.63 -17.23
CA ILE A 1143 13.16 -3.36 -17.09
C ILE A 1143 13.45 -3.20 -15.61
N GLU A 1144 14.73 -3.01 -15.27
CA GLU A 1144 15.20 -2.87 -13.90
C GLU A 1144 15.78 -1.46 -13.71
N LEU A 1145 15.23 -0.74 -12.74
CA LEU A 1145 15.71 0.56 -12.30
C LEU A 1145 16.57 0.35 -11.07
N LEU A 1146 17.89 0.41 -11.25
CA LEU A 1146 18.86 0.40 -10.16
C LEU A 1146 19.00 1.83 -9.64
N ILE A 1147 18.53 2.07 -8.43
CA ILE A 1147 18.43 3.38 -7.80
C ILE A 1147 19.44 3.45 -6.65
N GLU A 1148 20.38 4.39 -6.74
CA GLU A 1148 21.35 4.67 -5.68
C GLU A 1148 20.99 6.02 -5.04
N SER A 1149 20.76 6.02 -3.72
CA SER A 1149 20.46 7.20 -2.92
C SER A 1149 21.58 7.47 -1.93
N LYS A 1150 22.09 8.71 -1.90
CA LYS A 1150 23.16 9.11 -0.97
C LYS A 1150 22.69 9.46 0.43
N ASN A 1151 21.42 9.83 0.56
CA ASN A 1151 20.77 10.31 1.76
C ASN A 1151 19.36 9.71 1.87
N ASP A 1152 18.69 9.89 3.00
CA ASP A 1152 17.31 9.45 3.17
C ASP A 1152 16.35 10.50 2.59
N TYR A 1153 15.47 10.09 1.68
CA TYR A 1153 14.52 10.97 0.99
C TYR A 1153 13.08 10.49 1.14
N GLU A 1154 12.12 11.41 1.15
CA GLU A 1154 10.68 11.12 1.21
C GLU A 1154 9.96 11.67 -0.03
N TYR A 1155 8.91 10.98 -0.48
CA TYR A 1155 8.04 11.34 -1.61
C TYR A 1155 8.79 11.58 -2.93
N LEU A 1156 9.46 10.54 -3.44
CA LEU A 1156 10.08 10.53 -4.76
C LEU A 1156 9.16 9.87 -5.79
N VAL A 1157 9.26 10.34 -7.03
CA VAL A 1157 8.62 9.75 -8.20
C VAL A 1157 9.70 9.37 -9.20
N PHE A 1158 9.66 8.12 -9.66
CA PHE A 1158 10.49 7.63 -10.77
C PHE A 1158 9.56 7.35 -11.95
N GLU A 1159 9.62 8.17 -12.99
CA GLU A 1159 8.82 8.03 -14.21
C GLU A 1159 9.70 7.42 -15.31
N ASP A 1160 9.51 6.15 -15.62
CA ASP A 1160 10.20 5.49 -16.71
C ASP A 1160 9.41 5.60 -18.01
N MET A 1161 9.95 6.33 -18.98
CA MET A 1161 9.31 6.54 -20.27
C MET A 1161 9.45 5.27 -21.12
N LYS A 1162 8.32 4.69 -21.56
CA LYS A 1162 8.32 3.51 -22.43
C LYS A 1162 8.79 3.90 -23.84
N PRO A 1163 9.41 2.99 -24.62
CA PRO A 1163 9.46 3.12 -26.07
C PRO A 1163 8.06 2.91 -26.65
N ALA A 1164 7.66 3.66 -27.69
CA ALA A 1164 6.27 3.67 -28.17
C ALA A 1164 5.73 2.31 -28.64
N GLY A 1165 6.59 1.45 -29.21
CA GLY A 1165 6.20 0.10 -29.65
C GLY A 1165 6.05 -0.97 -28.55
N PHE A 1166 6.10 -0.58 -27.27
CA PHE A 1166 6.11 -1.50 -26.13
C PHE A 1166 4.97 -1.22 -25.16
N GLU A 1167 4.36 -2.30 -24.66
CA GLU A 1167 3.28 -2.25 -23.68
C GLU A 1167 3.64 -2.99 -22.39
N PRO A 1168 3.23 -2.49 -21.21
CA PRO A 1168 3.46 -3.19 -19.95
C PRO A 1168 2.62 -4.47 -19.89
N VAL A 1169 3.17 -5.53 -19.31
CA VAL A 1169 2.45 -6.79 -19.08
C VAL A 1169 1.39 -6.59 -17.99
N GLU A 1170 1.76 -5.85 -16.93
CA GLU A 1170 0.85 -5.43 -15.89
C GLU A 1170 0.05 -4.19 -16.33
N VAL A 1171 -1.29 -4.30 -16.34
CA VAL A 1171 -2.20 -3.19 -16.74
C VAL A 1171 -2.94 -2.54 -15.57
N GLN A 1172 -2.82 -3.09 -14.35
CA GLN A 1172 -3.49 -2.58 -13.16
C GLN A 1172 -2.51 -1.80 -12.27
N SER A 1173 -2.81 -0.53 -12.02
CA SER A 1173 -2.03 0.33 -11.13
C SER A 1173 -2.32 0.02 -9.66
N GLY A 1174 -1.30 -0.06 -8.81
CA GLY A 1174 -1.45 -0.53 -7.44
C GLY A 1174 -0.15 -0.74 -6.67
N TYR A 1175 -0.28 -1.31 -5.46
CA TYR A 1175 0.85 -1.86 -4.72
C TYR A 1175 1.06 -3.32 -5.14
N ASN A 1176 2.15 -3.61 -5.85
CA ASN A 1176 2.49 -4.95 -6.35
C ASN A 1176 3.50 -5.71 -5.46
N GLY A 1177 3.86 -5.17 -4.29
CA GLY A 1177 4.80 -5.81 -3.36
C GLY A 1177 6.28 -5.71 -3.76
N ASN A 1178 6.66 -4.78 -4.65
CA ASN A 1178 8.06 -4.50 -4.96
C ASN A 1178 8.89 -4.15 -3.71
N ASP A 1179 10.21 -4.39 -3.78
CA ASP A 1179 11.16 -4.22 -2.67
C ASP A 1179 11.20 -2.79 -2.09
N MET A 1180 10.82 -1.78 -2.88
CA MET A 1180 10.76 -0.37 -2.44
C MET A 1180 9.43 0.01 -1.78
N GLY A 1181 8.44 -0.89 -1.75
CA GLY A 1181 7.08 -0.59 -1.29
C GLY A 1181 6.37 0.49 -2.12
N ALA A 1182 6.80 0.72 -3.36
CA ALA A 1182 6.29 1.78 -4.22
C ALA A 1182 4.85 1.49 -4.67
N TYR A 1183 4.05 2.55 -4.81
CA TYR A 1183 2.81 2.48 -5.60
C TYR A 1183 3.20 2.63 -7.09
N VAL A 1184 2.66 1.78 -7.95
CA VAL A 1184 3.01 1.75 -9.39
C VAL A 1184 1.81 2.17 -10.22
N GLU A 1185 2.01 3.16 -11.10
CA GLU A 1185 1.07 3.49 -12.17
C GLU A 1185 1.59 3.00 -13.52
N PHE A 1186 0.76 2.27 -14.26
CA PHE A 1186 1.00 1.89 -15.64
C PHE A 1186 0.20 2.83 -16.55
N ARG A 1187 0.88 3.71 -17.28
CA ARG A 1187 0.28 4.66 -18.24
C ARG A 1187 0.73 4.32 -19.67
N ASP A 1188 0.06 4.93 -20.64
CA ASP A 1188 0.30 4.66 -22.07
C ASP A 1188 1.74 4.99 -22.48
N GLU A 1189 2.33 6.06 -21.95
CA GLU A 1189 3.67 6.55 -22.30
C GLU A 1189 4.75 6.27 -21.25
N ARG A 1190 4.38 5.89 -20.02
CA ARG A 1190 5.32 5.71 -18.91
C ARG A 1190 4.83 4.77 -17.81
N VAL A 1191 5.76 4.20 -17.07
CA VAL A 1191 5.50 3.54 -15.78
C VAL A 1191 6.05 4.41 -14.66
N ALA A 1192 5.21 4.76 -13.68
CA ALA A 1192 5.56 5.68 -12.61
C ALA A 1192 5.56 5.00 -11.23
N PHE A 1193 6.68 5.07 -10.53
CA PHE A 1193 6.88 4.52 -9.19
C PHE A 1193 6.87 5.65 -8.16
N PHE A 1194 5.86 5.64 -7.27
CA PHE A 1194 5.71 6.60 -6.18
C PHE A 1194 6.27 6.00 -4.89
N VAL A 1195 7.43 6.50 -4.47
CA VAL A 1195 8.20 6.00 -3.33
C VAL A 1195 8.02 6.94 -2.15
N ARG A 1196 7.34 6.45 -1.10
CA ARG A 1196 7.05 7.27 0.10
C ARG A 1196 8.32 7.61 0.89
N ALA A 1197 9.21 6.65 1.05
CA ALA A 1197 10.49 6.80 1.73
C ALA A 1197 11.54 5.95 0.99
N LEU A 1198 12.69 6.55 0.72
CA LEU A 1198 13.85 5.95 0.07
C LEU A 1198 15.02 6.09 1.03
N ALA A 1199 15.44 4.97 1.63
CA ALA A 1199 16.62 4.98 2.49
C ALA A 1199 17.90 5.22 1.66
N ARG A 1200 18.96 5.71 2.29
CA ARG A 1200 20.31 5.68 1.72
C ARG A 1200 20.70 4.26 1.31
N GLY A 1201 21.41 4.13 0.20
CA GLY A 1201 21.94 2.86 -0.29
C GLY A 1201 21.48 2.56 -1.71
N ARG A 1202 21.41 1.26 -2.04
CA ARG A 1202 21.02 0.76 -3.36
C ARG A 1202 19.70 0.02 -3.27
N HIS A 1203 18.82 0.35 -4.20
CA HIS A 1203 17.48 -0.19 -4.34
C HIS A 1203 17.25 -0.63 -5.78
N SER A 1204 16.36 -1.58 -5.97
CA SER A 1204 15.93 -2.04 -7.28
C SER A 1204 14.42 -2.10 -7.35
N VAL A 1205 13.86 -1.67 -8.47
CA VAL A 1205 12.48 -1.98 -8.84
C VAL A 1205 12.46 -2.42 -10.29
N SER A 1206 11.62 -3.41 -10.61
CA SER A 1206 11.45 -3.91 -11.96
C SER A 1206 9.98 -4.06 -12.34
N TYR A 1207 9.73 -4.05 -13.64
CA TYR A 1207 8.45 -4.28 -14.28
C TYR A 1207 8.65 -4.91 -15.66
N ARG A 1208 7.60 -5.45 -16.27
CA ARG A 1208 7.70 -6.16 -17.55
C ARG A 1208 6.97 -5.43 -18.66
N MET A 1209 7.55 -5.48 -19.85
CA MET A 1209 6.94 -5.05 -21.10
C MET A 1209 6.99 -6.15 -22.16
N ARG A 1210 6.08 -6.06 -23.12
CA ARG A 1210 6.08 -6.83 -24.36
C ARG A 1210 6.42 -5.90 -25.52
N ALA A 1211 7.32 -6.33 -26.40
CA ALA A 1211 7.53 -5.65 -27.68
C ALA A 1211 6.35 -6.00 -28.61
N GLU A 1212 5.60 -5.01 -29.11
CA GLU A 1212 4.40 -5.26 -29.92
C GLU A 1212 4.54 -4.72 -31.34
N ILE A 1213 4.69 -3.42 -31.50
CA ILE A 1213 4.67 -2.75 -32.81
C ILE A 1213 6.08 -2.73 -33.42
N PRO A 1214 6.27 -3.14 -34.69
CA PRO A 1214 7.56 -3.04 -35.37
C PRO A 1214 7.99 -1.60 -35.61
N GLY A 1215 9.31 -1.37 -35.57
CA GLY A 1215 9.86 -0.03 -35.72
C GLY A 1215 11.20 0.15 -35.00
N ARG A 1216 11.59 1.41 -34.88
CA ARG A 1216 12.75 1.88 -34.12
C ARG A 1216 12.26 2.96 -33.17
N PHE A 1217 12.43 2.72 -31.87
CA PHE A 1217 11.82 3.51 -30.81
C PHE A 1217 12.86 4.02 -29.81
N SER A 1218 12.78 5.29 -29.44
CA SER A 1218 13.51 5.88 -28.33
C SER A 1218 12.77 5.69 -27.01
N ALA A 1219 13.33 4.89 -26.11
CA ALA A 1219 12.94 4.90 -24.70
C ALA A 1219 13.66 6.06 -24.02
N LEU A 1220 13.00 7.23 -23.97
CA LEU A 1220 13.52 8.41 -23.28
C LEU A 1220 13.96 8.06 -21.83
N PRO A 1221 14.92 8.79 -21.24
CA PRO A 1221 15.40 8.49 -19.89
C PRO A 1221 14.30 8.38 -18.82
N THR A 1222 14.50 7.47 -17.87
CA THR A 1222 13.76 7.50 -16.60
C THR A 1222 14.02 8.84 -15.92
N LYS A 1223 12.97 9.48 -15.40
CA LYS A 1223 13.06 10.74 -14.65
C LYS A 1223 12.82 10.45 -13.17
N ALA A 1224 13.79 10.77 -12.31
CA ALA A 1224 13.59 10.75 -10.85
C ALA A 1224 13.47 12.18 -10.33
N HIS A 1225 12.49 12.44 -9.47
CA HIS A 1225 12.39 13.71 -8.74
C HIS A 1225 11.64 13.58 -7.42
N ALA A 1226 11.94 14.46 -6.45
CA ALA A 1226 11.10 14.59 -5.25
C ALA A 1226 9.91 15.52 -5.50
N MET A 1227 8.72 15.13 -5.03
CA MET A 1227 7.49 15.90 -5.22
C MET A 1227 7.51 17.27 -4.50
N TYR A 1228 8.22 17.35 -3.37
CA TYR A 1228 8.25 18.53 -2.50
C TYR A 1228 9.61 19.25 -2.46
N ALA A 1229 10.63 18.68 -3.12
CA ALA A 1229 11.96 19.25 -3.28
C ALA A 1229 12.38 19.13 -4.76
N PRO A 1230 11.78 19.93 -5.67
CA PRO A 1230 11.91 19.77 -7.13
C PRO A 1230 13.32 19.99 -7.67
N GLU A 1231 14.24 20.50 -6.86
CA GLU A 1231 15.69 20.49 -7.05
C GLU A 1231 16.32 19.09 -7.10
N LEU A 1232 15.78 18.11 -6.34
CA LEU A 1232 16.27 16.75 -6.33
C LEU A 1232 15.82 16.09 -7.62
N LYS A 1233 16.73 16.02 -8.60
CA LYS A 1233 16.49 15.42 -9.91
C LYS A 1233 17.60 14.44 -10.28
N ALA A 1234 17.21 13.38 -10.97
CA ALA A 1234 18.13 12.52 -11.69
C ALA A 1234 17.46 11.98 -12.95
N ASN A 1235 18.25 11.47 -13.89
CA ASN A 1235 17.76 10.71 -15.02
C ASN A 1235 18.70 9.57 -15.40
N SER A 1236 18.15 8.50 -16.00
CA SER A 1236 18.94 7.42 -16.58
C SER A 1236 19.60 7.84 -17.90
N ASP A 1237 20.34 6.93 -18.52
CA ASP A 1237 20.65 7.03 -19.93
C ASP A 1237 19.41 6.70 -20.78
N GLU A 1238 19.32 7.29 -21.97
CA GLU A 1238 18.40 6.87 -23.03
C GLU A 1238 18.77 5.47 -23.54
N ILE A 1239 17.80 4.73 -24.08
CA ILE A 1239 18.07 3.55 -24.90
C ILE A 1239 17.14 3.55 -26.12
N LYS A 1240 17.65 3.13 -27.27
CA LYS A 1240 16.89 2.95 -28.50
C LYS A 1240 16.74 1.46 -28.77
N LEU A 1241 15.54 1.01 -29.10
CA LEU A 1241 15.23 -0.41 -29.35
C LEU A 1241 14.62 -0.58 -30.74
N GLN A 1242 14.88 -1.74 -31.36
CA GLN A 1242 14.32 -2.13 -32.65
C GLN A 1242 13.39 -3.32 -32.45
N VAL A 1243 12.22 -3.28 -33.09
CA VAL A 1243 11.25 -4.38 -33.11
C VAL A 1243 11.06 -4.84 -34.55
N GLU A 1244 11.32 -6.12 -34.81
CA GLU A 1244 11.02 -6.81 -36.07
C GLU A 1244 9.89 -7.84 -35.90
N ASP A 1245 9.51 -8.48 -37.00
CA ASP A 1245 8.50 -9.54 -37.08
C ASP A 1245 9.08 -10.93 -36.75
#